data_AF-A0A109QCX3-F1
#
_entry.id   AF-A0A109QCX3-F1
#
_cell.length_a   1.000
_cell.length_b   1.000
_cell.length_c   1.000
_cell.angle_alpha   90.00
_cell.angle_beta   90.00
_cell.angle_gamma   90.00
#
_symmetry.space_group_name_H-M   'P 1'
#
loop_
_entity.id
_entity.type
_entity.pdbx_description
1 polymer ?
#
loop_
_entity_poly.entity_id
_entity_poly.type
_entity_poly.pdbx_seq_one_letter_code
_entity_poly.pdbx_strand_id
1 'polypeptide(L)'
;MPHRLAEWIQAYLADTESRKQADEMEEKRAAFRAHFTELERLRQGEITLEQFKKTLDHKTKIKHVIGGKKVNIWGFSGFSGQMFFNQLYNQAVSAGMVDELTAAFLAATEIPALGTGGYRWTTEKLEAFADAVFRTQKAATEKGYPSQKCASVKFSTFFLSFFWNLQDPGRYPIYYRADRDALAYFAYDTDGQERPFDSGSYMRFVRILFELREEIGRISGETWSLPELQHFLFYVTRRAGEIESSPPGKGSLQADRFAQRLTRLLREYGFLVSNAEEVEAVQLELGEEYRDKVIWRFAGSEGNATFAYVFVWDVPGEYICAIHEENEEGFLRKRYTIETEDENTFLKEFETYLARKGDETRFYTLDDMADDTYLPRATLEEWLSLLHEKKQLILYGPPGTGKTYAAQRLAKVIAQNERRVCLIQFHPSYTYEEFIEGLRPEVVEGENGVTHMNVVVRPGVFLELCNEALKQENRECAYVMIIDEINRANTAKVFGELLYALEYRNFPVPLPYSKSKMVVPDNVYIIGTMNTADRSLSQLDFALRRRFPFARFSPYETEQALERYLKRHYPDLAWLAEAVHEANRRIGNFDFWLGHGYFMNRGLSAEKIRRIWKYEIIPYLEEYFICEPERVHEFELEALLAERKERYEGI
;
A
#
# COMPACT_ATOMS: atom_id res chain seq x y z
N MET A 1 -5.44 37.10 -24.12
CA MET A 1 -5.10 36.82 -22.70
C MET A 1 -5.99 37.62 -21.73
N PRO A 2 -6.00 38.97 -21.68
CA PRO A 2 -6.85 39.73 -20.73
C PRO A 2 -8.36 39.54 -20.96
N HIS A 3 -8.79 39.27 -22.19
CA HIS A 3 -10.19 38.92 -22.49
C HIS A 3 -10.67 37.64 -21.80
N ARG A 4 -9.81 36.60 -21.66
CA ARG A 4 -10.18 35.36 -20.95
C ARG A 4 -10.30 35.59 -19.45
N LEU A 5 -9.39 36.37 -18.85
CA LEU A 5 -9.47 36.71 -17.43
C LEU A 5 -10.75 37.49 -17.11
N ALA A 6 -11.10 38.49 -17.95
CA ALA A 6 -12.34 39.26 -17.79
C ALA A 6 -13.61 38.38 -17.88
N GLU A 7 -13.65 37.43 -18.83
CA GLU A 7 -14.75 36.46 -18.95
C GLU A 7 -14.90 35.58 -17.70
N TRP A 8 -13.78 35.06 -17.17
CA TRP A 8 -13.77 34.27 -15.94
C TRP A 8 -14.21 35.07 -14.71
N ILE A 9 -13.77 36.32 -14.59
CA ILE A 9 -14.20 37.23 -13.52
C ILE A 9 -15.72 37.44 -13.59
N GLN A 10 -16.26 37.75 -14.77
CA GLN A 10 -17.71 37.94 -14.94
C GLN A 10 -18.48 36.66 -14.64
N ALA A 11 -17.99 35.50 -15.06
CA ALA A 11 -18.60 34.21 -14.75
C ALA A 11 -18.60 33.90 -13.25
N TYR A 12 -17.52 34.23 -12.54
CA TYR A 12 -17.43 34.06 -11.09
C TYR A 12 -18.34 35.03 -10.34
N LEU A 13 -18.39 36.31 -10.75
CA LEU A 13 -19.25 37.32 -10.14
C LEU A 13 -20.75 36.98 -10.32
N ALA A 14 -21.11 36.38 -11.45
CA ALA A 14 -22.47 35.91 -11.72
C ALA A 14 -22.85 34.64 -10.94
N ASP A 15 -21.87 33.83 -10.50
CA ASP A 15 -22.11 32.60 -9.74
C ASP A 15 -22.28 32.87 -8.24
N THR A 16 -23.50 33.28 -7.89
CA THR A 16 -23.89 33.57 -6.50
C THR A 16 -23.75 32.38 -5.55
N GLU A 17 -23.84 31.13 -6.03
CA GLU A 17 -23.70 29.94 -5.21
C GLU A 17 -22.23 29.73 -4.82
N SER A 18 -21.32 29.82 -5.79
CA SER A 18 -19.88 29.70 -5.53
C SER A 18 -19.36 30.80 -4.61
N ARG A 19 -19.84 32.04 -4.76
CA ARG A 19 -19.46 33.15 -3.86
C ARG A 19 -19.98 32.95 -2.44
N LYS A 20 -21.22 32.49 -2.29
CA LYS A 20 -21.77 32.16 -0.96
C LYS A 20 -20.98 31.04 -0.28
N GLN A 21 -20.52 30.04 -1.03
CA GLN A 21 -19.64 28.99 -0.51
C GLN A 21 -18.28 29.57 -0.06
N ALA A 22 -17.72 30.52 -0.81
CA ALA A 22 -16.50 31.23 -0.43
C ALA A 22 -16.65 31.95 0.92
N ASP A 23 -17.76 32.67 1.10
CA ASP A 23 -18.06 33.42 2.32
C ASP A 23 -18.25 32.49 3.52
N GLU A 24 -19.01 31.40 3.34
CA GLU A 24 -19.19 30.37 4.38
C GLU A 24 -17.85 29.71 4.75
N MET A 25 -16.97 29.46 3.78
CA MET A 25 -15.62 28.95 4.06
C MET A 25 -14.80 29.95 4.86
N GLU A 26 -14.80 31.23 4.50
CA GLU A 26 -14.03 32.25 5.21
C GLU A 26 -14.55 32.49 6.63
N GLU A 27 -15.86 32.40 6.86
CA GLU A 27 -16.44 32.45 8.21
C GLU A 27 -15.91 31.31 9.09
N LYS A 28 -15.86 30.08 8.55
CA LYS A 28 -15.26 28.93 9.26
C LYS A 28 -13.76 29.13 9.49
N ARG A 29 -13.06 29.74 8.54
CA ARG A 29 -11.64 30.08 8.69
C ARG A 29 -11.40 31.07 9.82
N ALA A 30 -12.21 32.14 9.85
CA ALA A 30 -12.16 33.14 10.91
C ALA A 30 -12.48 32.55 12.28
N ALA A 31 -13.50 31.69 12.37
CA ALA A 31 -13.86 31.00 13.61
C ALA A 31 -12.73 30.12 14.13
N PHE A 32 -12.07 29.35 13.26
CA PHE A 32 -10.91 28.56 13.66
C PHE A 32 -9.76 29.43 14.17
N ARG A 33 -9.38 30.49 13.43
CA ARG A 33 -8.28 31.39 13.80
C ARG A 33 -8.53 32.05 15.15
N ALA A 34 -9.76 32.50 15.42
CA ALA A 34 -10.14 33.08 16.70
C ALA A 34 -9.98 32.12 17.89
N HIS A 35 -10.02 30.80 17.64
CA HIS A 35 -9.91 29.75 18.66
C HIS A 35 -8.63 28.90 18.52
N PHE A 36 -7.64 29.38 17.75
CA PHE A 36 -6.37 28.70 17.56
C PHE A 36 -5.31 29.29 18.49
N THR A 37 -5.31 28.85 19.74
CA THR A 37 -4.36 29.30 20.77
C THR A 37 -3.16 28.37 20.91
N GLU A 38 -3.21 27.18 20.30
CA GLU A 38 -2.20 26.14 20.49
C GLU A 38 -0.80 26.55 20.01
N LEU A 39 -0.69 27.40 18.98
CA LEU A 39 0.63 27.86 18.51
C LEU A 39 1.31 28.77 19.54
N GLU A 40 0.54 29.63 20.21
CA GLU A 40 1.05 30.47 21.30
C GLU A 40 1.40 29.65 22.54
N ARG A 41 0.57 28.64 22.86
CA ARG A 41 0.86 27.71 23.95
C ARG A 41 2.14 26.90 23.70
N LEU A 42 2.41 26.53 22.44
CA LEU A 42 3.67 25.91 22.05
C LEU A 42 4.85 26.89 22.17
N ARG A 43 4.69 28.16 21.76
CA ARG A 43 5.70 29.22 21.92
C ARG A 43 6.06 29.48 23.39
N GLN A 44 5.07 29.42 24.27
CA GLN A 44 5.23 29.62 25.71
C GLN A 44 5.77 28.37 26.44
N GLY A 45 5.90 27.24 25.74
CA GLY A 45 6.33 25.97 26.32
C GLY A 45 5.28 25.30 27.20
N GLU A 46 4.01 25.71 27.13
CA GLU A 46 2.91 25.12 27.89
C GLU A 46 2.50 23.73 27.37
N ILE A 47 2.74 23.48 26.08
CA ILE A 47 2.46 22.19 25.42
C ILE A 47 3.67 21.74 24.62
N THR A 48 3.84 20.43 24.48
CA THR A 48 4.91 19.86 23.66
C THR A 48 4.55 19.89 22.17
N LEU A 49 5.56 19.76 21.28
CA LEU A 49 5.33 19.65 19.84
C LEU A 49 4.41 18.47 19.49
N GLU A 50 4.47 17.38 20.27
CA GLU A 50 3.58 16.23 20.10
C GLU A 50 2.11 16.58 20.42
N GLN A 51 1.88 17.28 21.53
CA GLN A 51 0.54 17.72 21.96
C GLN A 51 -0.03 18.74 20.97
N PHE A 52 0.81 19.66 20.48
CA PHE A 52 0.45 20.60 19.41
C PHE A 52 0.02 19.86 18.14
N LYS A 53 0.85 18.91 17.67
CA LYS A 53 0.57 18.09 16.48
C LYS A 53 -0.76 17.35 16.60
N LYS A 54 -1.00 16.66 17.72
CA LYS A 54 -2.25 15.92 17.99
C LYS A 54 -3.48 16.83 17.99
N THR A 55 -3.37 18.01 18.60
CA THR A 55 -4.47 18.97 18.66
C THR A 55 -4.77 19.57 17.28
N LEU A 56 -3.73 19.92 16.52
CA LEU A 56 -3.86 20.42 15.16
C LEU A 56 -4.49 19.38 14.22
N ASP A 57 -4.07 18.12 14.31
CA ASP A 57 -4.64 17.01 13.57
C ASP A 57 -6.15 16.89 13.84
N HIS A 58 -6.54 16.82 15.11
CA HIS A 58 -7.95 16.72 15.49
C HIS A 58 -8.80 17.87 14.94
N LYS A 59 -8.33 19.13 15.07
CA LYS A 59 -9.08 20.30 14.60
C LYS A 59 -9.14 20.41 13.06
N THR A 60 -8.13 19.92 12.34
CA THR A 60 -8.05 20.02 10.86
C THR A 60 -8.70 18.86 10.12
N LYS A 61 -8.95 17.72 10.78
CA LYS A 61 -9.71 16.57 10.25
C LYS A 61 -11.22 16.78 10.20
N ILE A 62 -11.76 17.71 10.98
CA ILE A 62 -13.20 17.95 11.04
C ILE A 62 -13.68 18.49 9.69
N LYS A 63 -14.50 17.71 8.99
CA LYS A 63 -15.14 18.15 7.73
C LYS A 63 -16.35 19.03 8.04
N HIS A 64 -16.43 20.18 7.39
CA HIS A 64 -17.53 21.13 7.58
C HIS A 64 -18.61 20.91 6.52
N VAL A 65 -19.87 20.97 6.91
CA VAL A 65 -20.99 20.83 5.97
C VAL A 65 -21.35 22.21 5.44
N ILE A 66 -21.11 22.43 4.14
CA ILE A 66 -21.43 23.66 3.40
C ILE A 66 -22.36 23.23 2.26
N GLY A 67 -23.57 23.77 2.21
CA GLY A 67 -24.58 23.39 1.20
C GLY A 67 -24.88 21.89 1.11
N GLY A 68 -24.82 21.16 2.24
CA GLY A 68 -25.02 19.70 2.28
C GLY A 68 -23.80 18.85 1.89
N LYS A 69 -22.69 19.46 1.48
CA LYS A 69 -21.43 18.77 1.13
C LYS A 69 -20.41 18.91 2.24
N LYS A 70 -19.69 17.82 2.54
CA LYS A 70 -18.57 17.80 3.49
C LYS A 70 -17.31 18.36 2.83
N VAL A 71 -16.79 19.49 3.32
CA VAL A 71 -15.65 20.22 2.74
C VAL A 71 -14.56 20.43 3.80
N ASN A 72 -13.30 20.35 3.38
CA ASN A 72 -12.13 20.71 4.20
C ASN A 72 -11.89 22.22 4.09
N ILE A 73 -11.65 22.89 5.22
CA ILE A 73 -11.52 24.36 5.22
C ILE A 73 -10.21 24.84 4.53
N TRP A 74 -9.09 24.13 4.74
CA TRP A 74 -7.77 24.49 4.17
C TRP A 74 -7.08 23.37 3.39
N GLY A 75 -7.65 22.16 3.32
CA GLY A 75 -6.99 21.00 2.71
C GLY A 75 -5.75 20.49 3.47
N PHE A 76 -5.53 20.93 4.71
CA PHE A 76 -4.37 20.55 5.52
C PHE A 76 -4.37 19.05 5.94
N SER A 77 -5.51 18.37 5.90
CA SER A 77 -5.65 16.95 6.26
C SER A 77 -5.05 15.95 5.25
N GLY A 78 -4.39 16.42 4.19
CA GLY A 78 -3.80 15.58 3.14
C GLY A 78 -2.27 15.41 3.19
N PHE A 79 -1.70 14.88 2.10
CA PHE A 79 -0.28 14.58 1.92
C PHE A 79 0.67 15.75 2.23
N SER A 80 0.30 16.97 1.83
CA SER A 80 1.15 18.15 1.99
C SER A 80 1.10 18.80 3.38
N GLY A 81 0.10 18.48 4.21
CA GLY A 81 -0.10 19.08 5.53
C GLY A 81 0.15 18.09 6.67
N GLN A 82 -0.90 17.41 7.10
CA GLN A 82 -0.90 16.53 8.27
C GLN A 82 0.06 15.34 8.10
N MET A 83 0.06 14.70 6.92
CA MET A 83 0.97 13.57 6.65
C MET A 83 2.44 14.01 6.70
N PHE A 84 2.75 15.15 6.06
CA PHE A 84 4.08 15.76 6.12
C PHE A 84 4.49 16.07 7.56
N PHE A 85 3.60 16.63 8.39
CA PHE A 85 3.91 16.92 9.79
C PHE A 85 4.16 15.65 10.61
N ASN A 86 3.37 14.61 10.39
CA ASN A 86 3.54 13.31 11.06
C ASN A 86 4.89 12.67 10.69
N GLN A 87 5.25 12.67 9.40
CA GLN A 87 6.54 12.17 8.94
C GLN A 87 7.70 12.97 9.55
N LEU A 88 7.58 14.30 9.57
CA LEU A 88 8.60 15.20 10.12
C LEU A 88 8.79 15.00 11.63
N TYR A 89 7.71 14.82 12.37
CA TYR A 89 7.77 14.52 13.80
C TYR A 89 8.39 13.13 14.06
N ASN A 90 7.92 12.10 13.35
CA ASN A 90 8.39 10.73 13.57
C ASN A 90 9.88 10.56 13.20
N GLN A 91 10.35 11.19 12.11
CA GLN A 91 11.77 11.18 11.78
C GLN A 91 12.60 11.92 12.85
N ALA A 92 12.10 13.03 13.41
CA ALA A 92 12.81 13.76 14.45
C ALA A 92 12.86 12.98 15.79
N VAL A 93 11.80 12.24 16.12
CA VAL A 93 11.79 11.28 17.25
C VAL A 93 12.85 10.21 17.03
N SER A 94 12.89 9.59 15.85
CA SER A 94 13.91 8.57 15.53
C SER A 94 15.33 9.15 15.54
N ALA A 95 15.49 10.41 15.16
CA ALA A 95 16.76 11.12 15.18
C ALA A 95 17.18 11.57 16.60
N GLY A 96 16.27 11.63 17.57
CA GLY A 96 16.51 12.27 18.87
C GLY A 96 16.66 13.79 18.76
N MET A 97 16.01 14.41 17.77
CA MET A 97 16.15 15.83 17.40
C MET A 97 14.82 16.59 17.52
N VAL A 98 13.93 16.15 18.42
CA VAL A 98 12.59 16.76 18.59
C VAL A 98 12.70 18.21 19.05
N ASP A 99 13.63 18.53 19.96
CA ASP A 99 13.84 19.90 20.43
C ASP A 99 14.36 20.81 19.33
N GLU A 100 15.28 20.30 18.49
CA GLU A 100 15.80 21.03 17.33
C GLU A 100 14.72 21.27 16.28
N LEU A 101 13.88 20.26 16.01
CA LEU A 101 12.71 20.42 15.14
C LEU A 101 11.73 21.45 15.72
N THR A 102 11.47 21.41 17.02
CA THR A 102 10.56 22.34 17.70
C THR A 102 11.08 23.77 17.59
N ALA A 103 12.37 23.99 17.86
CA ALA A 103 13.01 25.30 17.72
C ALA A 103 12.98 25.79 16.26
N ALA A 104 13.29 24.92 15.29
CA ALA A 104 13.24 25.26 13.87
C ALA A 104 11.81 25.61 13.41
N PHE A 105 10.81 24.85 13.87
CA PHE A 105 9.40 25.11 13.56
C PHE A 105 8.92 26.44 14.16
N LEU A 106 9.22 26.70 15.43
CA LEU A 106 8.86 27.96 16.09
C LEU A 106 9.54 29.16 15.41
N ALA A 107 10.83 29.04 15.10
CA ALA A 107 11.56 30.08 14.38
C ALA A 107 11.02 30.30 12.96
N ALA A 108 10.58 29.25 12.27
CA ALA A 108 10.03 29.34 10.91
C ALA A 108 8.62 29.96 10.88
N THR A 109 7.84 29.80 11.94
CA THR A 109 6.46 30.31 12.04
C THR A 109 6.36 31.71 12.62
N GLU A 110 7.44 32.27 13.16
CA GLU A 110 7.50 33.62 13.74
C GLU A 110 7.55 34.73 12.69
N ILE A 111 6.40 35.38 12.45
CA ILE A 111 6.25 36.49 11.50
C ILE A 111 6.82 37.79 12.08
N PRO A 112 7.58 38.59 11.31
CA PRO A 112 8.16 39.84 11.79
C PRO A 112 7.09 40.94 11.92
N ALA A 113 7.33 41.89 12.82
CA ALA A 113 6.46 43.05 13.03
C ALA A 113 6.24 43.84 11.72
N LEU A 114 5.07 44.48 11.59
CA LEU A 114 4.69 45.27 10.41
C LEU A 114 5.82 46.24 10.00
N GLY A 115 6.32 46.09 8.76
CA GLY A 115 7.34 46.96 8.17
C GLY A 115 8.79 46.45 8.23
N THR A 116 9.08 45.36 8.95
CA THR A 116 10.40 44.70 8.95
C THR A 116 10.27 43.30 8.37
N GLY A 117 11.19 42.89 7.49
CA GLY A 117 11.16 41.58 6.82
C GLY A 117 10.42 41.58 5.48
N GLY A 118 11.13 42.00 4.43
CA GLY A 118 10.73 41.80 3.03
C GLY A 118 11.07 40.40 2.51
N TYR A 119 11.28 40.29 1.19
CA TYR A 119 11.64 39.07 0.45
C TYR A 119 12.71 38.18 1.11
N ARG A 120 13.66 38.80 1.81
CA ARG A 120 14.77 38.11 2.46
C ARG A 120 14.31 37.24 3.63
N TRP A 121 13.30 37.65 4.39
CA TRP A 121 12.84 36.92 5.56
C TRP A 121 12.13 35.60 5.20
N THR A 122 11.22 35.62 4.21
CA THR A 122 10.50 34.40 3.77
C THR A 122 11.45 33.35 3.20
N THR A 123 12.41 33.79 2.37
CA THR A 123 13.47 32.94 1.84
C THR A 123 14.31 32.33 2.96
N GLU A 124 14.81 33.15 3.90
CA GLU A 124 15.61 32.70 5.04
C GLU A 124 14.87 31.67 5.91
N LYS A 125 13.58 31.88 6.19
CA LYS A 125 12.78 30.94 7.00
C LYS A 125 12.50 29.63 6.26
N LEU A 126 12.23 29.68 4.96
CA LEU A 126 12.03 28.46 4.15
C LEU A 126 13.29 27.62 4.05
N GLU A 127 14.43 28.26 3.80
CA GLU A 127 15.73 27.61 3.71
C GLU A 127 16.13 27.01 5.06
N ALA A 128 16.05 27.79 6.14
CA ALA A 128 16.39 27.30 7.48
C ALA A 128 15.50 26.12 7.92
N PHE A 129 14.21 26.16 7.58
CA PHE A 129 13.30 25.05 7.90
C PHE A 129 13.57 23.82 7.03
N ALA A 130 13.83 24.01 5.73
CA ALA A 130 14.21 22.91 4.83
C ALA A 130 15.53 22.26 5.28
N ASP A 131 16.51 23.04 5.71
CA ASP A 131 17.76 22.55 6.28
C ASP A 131 17.52 21.75 7.57
N ALA A 132 16.58 22.17 8.41
CA ALA A 132 16.18 21.38 9.58
C ALA A 132 15.51 20.05 9.19
N VAL A 133 14.66 20.05 8.16
CA VAL A 133 14.07 18.81 7.63
C VAL A 133 15.14 17.87 7.06
N PHE A 134 16.11 18.40 6.31
CA PHE A 134 17.22 17.60 5.77
C PHE A 134 18.13 17.05 6.86
N ARG A 135 18.48 17.85 7.87
CA ARG A 135 19.32 17.40 8.99
C ARG A 135 18.66 16.31 9.80
N THR A 136 17.38 16.48 10.13
CA THR A 136 16.59 15.46 10.85
C THR A 136 16.41 14.19 10.01
N GLN A 137 16.20 14.32 8.70
CA GLN A 137 16.11 13.19 7.78
C GLN A 137 17.43 12.40 7.71
N LYS A 138 18.56 13.11 7.57
CA LYS A 138 19.89 12.49 7.52
C LYS A 138 20.20 11.73 8.81
N ALA A 139 20.00 12.38 9.96
CA ALA A 139 20.23 11.77 11.27
C ALA A 139 19.30 10.58 11.54
N ALA A 140 18.03 10.63 11.10
CA ALA A 140 17.11 9.51 11.21
C ALA A 140 17.57 8.33 10.34
N THR A 141 17.99 8.60 9.11
CA THR A 141 18.45 7.56 8.17
C THR A 141 19.75 6.90 8.65
N GLU A 142 20.67 7.67 9.22
CA GLU A 142 21.91 7.16 9.85
C GLU A 142 21.63 6.24 11.05
N LYS A 143 20.50 6.45 11.74
CA LYS A 143 20.01 5.58 12.83
C LYS A 143 19.13 4.41 12.35
N GLY A 144 19.03 4.18 11.04
CA GLY A 144 18.28 3.07 10.45
C GLY A 144 16.79 3.32 10.25
N TYR A 145 16.33 4.57 10.35
CA TYR A 145 14.94 4.93 10.01
C TYR A 145 14.72 4.85 8.49
N PRO A 146 13.63 4.21 8.00
CA PRO A 146 13.40 4.05 6.57
C PRO A 146 13.29 5.39 5.83
N SER A 147 14.07 5.57 4.76
CA SER A 147 14.09 6.81 3.96
C SER A 147 12.73 7.13 3.34
N GLN A 148 11.91 6.11 3.03
CA GLN A 148 10.54 6.30 2.50
C GLN A 148 9.56 6.85 3.54
N LYS A 149 9.89 6.75 4.84
CA LYS A 149 9.08 7.29 5.94
C LYS A 149 9.47 8.72 6.34
N CYS A 150 10.47 9.31 5.68
CA CYS A 150 10.93 10.68 5.93
C CYS A 150 10.07 11.71 5.19
N ALA A 151 9.97 12.90 5.77
CA ALA A 151 9.21 14.02 5.23
C ALA A 151 9.88 14.59 3.96
N SER A 152 9.08 14.81 2.92
CA SER A 152 9.58 15.39 1.66
C SER A 152 9.65 16.91 1.73
N VAL A 153 10.84 17.48 1.57
CA VAL A 153 11.12 18.93 1.64
C VAL A 153 10.26 19.77 0.68
N LYS A 154 9.76 19.18 -0.42
CA LYS A 154 8.88 19.85 -1.37
C LYS A 154 7.58 20.39 -0.75
N PHE A 155 7.14 19.82 0.37
CA PHE A 155 5.92 20.25 1.05
C PHE A 155 6.16 21.37 2.08
N SER A 156 7.42 21.69 2.41
CA SER A 156 7.78 22.73 3.37
C SER A 156 7.15 24.10 3.04
N THR A 157 7.06 24.46 1.76
CA THR A 157 6.47 25.74 1.33
C THR A 157 4.97 25.81 1.59
N PHE A 158 4.23 24.74 1.27
CA PHE A 158 2.80 24.65 1.62
C PHE A 158 2.61 24.63 3.14
N PHE A 159 3.43 23.85 3.84
CA PHE A 159 3.33 23.66 5.27
C PHE A 159 3.53 24.97 6.04
N LEU A 160 4.59 25.74 5.75
CA LEU A 160 4.84 27.02 6.44
C LEU A 160 3.85 28.11 6.03
N SER A 161 3.48 28.19 4.74
CA SER A 161 2.50 29.18 4.28
C SER A 161 1.12 29.02 4.92
N PHE A 162 0.74 27.79 5.29
CA PHE A 162 -0.45 27.55 6.11
C PHE A 162 -0.36 28.24 7.49
N PHE A 163 0.74 28.05 8.23
CA PHE A 163 0.90 28.69 9.54
C PHE A 163 1.07 30.20 9.46
N TRP A 164 1.64 30.71 8.37
CA TRP A 164 1.71 32.16 8.16
C TRP A 164 0.34 32.74 7.85
N ASN A 165 -0.47 32.07 7.03
CA ASN A 165 -1.84 32.48 6.72
C ASN A 165 -2.75 32.46 7.97
N LEU A 166 -2.55 31.51 8.88
CA LEU A 166 -3.29 31.47 10.15
C LEU A 166 -3.05 32.72 11.01
N GLN A 167 -1.86 33.31 10.93
CA GLN A 167 -1.46 34.48 11.73
C GLN A 167 -1.75 35.81 10.99
N ASP A 168 -1.50 35.87 9.68
CA ASP A 168 -1.75 37.07 8.86
C ASP A 168 -2.24 36.66 7.45
N PRO A 169 -3.56 36.42 7.29
CA PRO A 169 -4.14 35.99 6.02
C PRO A 169 -4.14 37.09 4.94
N GLY A 170 -3.95 38.35 5.34
CA GLY A 170 -3.90 39.49 4.43
C GLY A 170 -2.54 39.66 3.74
N ARG A 171 -1.49 39.06 4.30
CA ARG A 171 -0.11 39.15 3.79
C ARG A 171 0.44 37.84 3.25
N TYR A 172 0.04 36.70 3.82
CA TYR A 172 0.59 35.40 3.48
C TYR A 172 -0.49 34.46 2.91
N PRO A 173 -0.65 34.39 1.57
CA PRO A 173 -1.55 33.42 0.94
C PRO A 173 -0.99 32.00 1.08
N ILE A 174 -1.88 31.01 1.18
CA ILE A 174 -1.44 29.61 1.26
C ILE A 174 -0.94 29.16 -0.12
N TYR A 175 0.18 28.43 -0.16
CA TYR A 175 0.79 27.98 -1.41
C TYR A 175 0.06 26.76 -2.00
N TYR A 176 -1.18 26.95 -2.47
CA TYR A 176 -2.01 25.89 -3.04
C TYR A 176 -1.55 25.47 -4.44
N ARG A 177 -1.67 24.17 -4.74
CA ARG A 177 -1.46 23.64 -6.09
C ARG A 177 -2.45 24.25 -7.08
N ALA A 178 -3.74 24.27 -6.72
CA ALA A 178 -4.81 24.79 -7.59
C ALA A 178 -4.58 26.24 -8.01
N ASP A 179 -4.03 27.08 -7.13
CA ASP A 179 -3.71 28.47 -7.44
C ASP A 179 -2.59 28.56 -8.49
N ARG A 180 -1.55 27.73 -8.36
CA ARG A 180 -0.45 27.69 -9.34
C ARG A 180 -0.94 27.21 -10.71
N ASP A 181 -1.81 26.21 -10.73
CA ASP A 181 -2.39 25.69 -11.97
C ASP A 181 -3.26 26.74 -12.65
N ALA A 182 -4.06 27.51 -11.89
CA ALA A 182 -4.81 28.65 -12.44
C ALA A 182 -3.88 29.78 -12.95
N LEU A 183 -2.82 30.10 -12.22
CA LEU A 183 -1.85 31.11 -12.65
C LEU A 183 -1.11 30.68 -13.92
N ALA A 184 -0.77 29.40 -14.06
CA ALA A 184 -0.22 28.81 -15.27
C ALA A 184 -1.22 28.87 -16.43
N TYR A 185 -2.49 28.54 -16.19
CA TYR A 185 -3.58 28.64 -17.18
C TYR A 185 -3.72 30.06 -17.76
N PHE A 186 -3.56 31.08 -16.91
CA PHE A 186 -3.56 32.48 -17.34
C PHE A 186 -2.20 32.99 -17.85
N ALA A 187 -1.18 32.12 -17.90
CA ALA A 187 0.20 32.43 -18.27
C ALA A 187 0.89 33.49 -17.39
N TYR A 188 0.47 33.63 -16.12
CA TYR A 188 1.18 34.44 -15.13
C TYR A 188 2.38 33.72 -14.51
N ASP A 189 2.36 32.37 -14.43
CA ASP A 189 3.45 31.55 -13.90
C ASP A 189 3.61 30.24 -14.68
N THR A 190 4.28 30.28 -15.83
CA THR A 190 4.55 29.08 -16.66
C THR A 190 5.70 28.24 -16.11
N ASP A 191 6.63 28.85 -15.36
CA ASP A 191 7.82 28.19 -14.82
C ASP A 191 7.55 27.48 -13.47
N GLY A 192 6.40 27.76 -12.85
CA GLY A 192 6.01 27.25 -11.53
C GLY A 192 5.58 25.78 -11.49
N GLN A 193 5.32 25.14 -12.62
CA GLN A 193 4.93 23.71 -12.68
C GLN A 193 6.11 22.74 -12.56
N GLU A 194 7.32 23.12 -13.00
CA GLU A 194 8.46 22.20 -13.10
C GLU A 194 9.43 22.18 -11.90
N ARG A 195 9.21 22.98 -10.84
CA ARG A 195 10.20 23.12 -9.74
C ARG A 195 9.72 22.59 -8.38
N PRO A 196 10.20 21.42 -7.92
CA PRO A 196 10.01 20.95 -6.56
C PRO A 196 10.95 21.73 -5.62
N PHE A 197 10.38 22.56 -4.74
CA PHE A 197 11.08 23.40 -3.74
C PHE A 197 12.07 24.43 -4.33
N ASP A 198 11.64 25.69 -4.41
CA ASP A 198 12.55 26.84 -4.58
C ASP A 198 12.09 27.95 -3.62
N SER A 199 12.99 28.41 -2.76
CA SER A 199 12.76 29.46 -1.75
C SER A 199 12.33 30.80 -2.40
N GLY A 200 12.65 31.00 -3.69
CA GLY A 200 12.17 32.12 -4.50
C GLY A 200 10.76 31.93 -5.08
N SER A 201 10.24 30.70 -5.18
CA SER A 201 8.95 30.41 -5.84
C SER A 201 7.75 30.92 -5.07
N TYR A 202 7.78 30.82 -3.73
CA TYR A 202 6.69 31.33 -2.90
C TYR A 202 6.53 32.85 -3.05
N MET A 203 7.65 33.58 -3.10
CA MET A 203 7.59 35.03 -3.26
C MET A 203 7.16 35.46 -4.66
N ARG A 204 7.59 34.74 -5.70
CA ARG A 204 7.06 34.96 -7.06
C ARG A 204 5.56 34.76 -7.08
N PHE A 205 5.07 33.66 -6.48
CA PHE A 205 3.65 33.37 -6.33
C PHE A 205 2.90 34.47 -5.58
N VAL A 206 3.38 34.91 -4.41
CA VAL A 206 2.76 36.01 -3.65
C VAL A 206 2.71 37.29 -4.47
N ARG A 207 3.82 37.66 -5.13
CA ARG A 207 3.88 38.86 -5.99
C ARG A 207 2.86 38.79 -7.12
N ILE A 208 2.80 37.67 -7.83
CA ILE A 208 1.85 37.44 -8.92
C ILE A 208 0.41 37.52 -8.41
N LEU A 209 0.10 36.96 -7.23
CA LEU A 209 -1.23 37.08 -6.64
C LEU A 209 -1.59 38.54 -6.33
N PHE A 210 -0.68 39.34 -5.78
CA PHE A 210 -0.94 40.75 -5.53
C PHE A 210 -1.10 41.55 -6.84
N GLU A 211 -0.29 41.27 -7.86
CA GLU A 211 -0.44 41.88 -9.19
C GLU A 211 -1.80 41.52 -9.82
N LEU A 212 -2.18 40.25 -9.76
CA LEU A 212 -3.46 39.75 -10.25
C LEU A 212 -4.64 40.36 -9.48
N ARG A 213 -4.52 40.52 -8.16
CA ARG A 213 -5.53 41.19 -7.33
C ARG A 213 -5.81 42.62 -7.82
N GLU A 214 -4.77 43.40 -8.09
CA GLU A 214 -4.89 44.77 -8.60
C GLU A 214 -5.45 44.81 -10.03
N GLU A 215 -5.15 43.80 -10.85
CA GLU A 215 -5.70 43.68 -12.20
C GLU A 215 -7.19 43.29 -12.18
N ILE A 216 -7.57 42.30 -11.37
CA ILE A 216 -8.96 41.90 -11.16
C ILE A 216 -9.78 43.05 -10.58
N GLY A 217 -9.23 43.80 -9.62
CA GLY A 217 -9.90 44.97 -9.05
C GLY A 217 -10.17 46.05 -10.10
N ARG A 218 -9.23 46.30 -11.02
CA ARG A 218 -9.42 47.23 -12.15
C ARG A 218 -10.48 46.76 -13.15
N ILE A 219 -10.59 45.45 -13.38
CA ILE A 219 -11.54 44.88 -14.35
C ILE A 219 -12.95 44.73 -13.76
N SER A 220 -13.06 44.31 -12.50
CA SER A 220 -14.35 44.08 -11.82
C SER A 220 -14.95 45.36 -11.24
N GLY A 221 -14.13 46.37 -10.91
CA GLY A 221 -14.57 47.57 -10.20
C GLY A 221 -14.80 47.36 -8.69
N GLU A 222 -14.50 46.16 -8.17
CA GLU A 222 -14.63 45.81 -6.74
C GLU A 222 -13.25 45.60 -6.10
N THR A 223 -13.14 45.77 -4.78
CA THR A 223 -11.90 45.45 -4.05
C THR A 223 -11.93 44.00 -3.56
N TRP A 224 -11.01 43.19 -4.06
CA TRP A 224 -10.94 41.76 -3.71
C TRP A 224 -10.03 41.53 -2.51
N SER A 225 -10.37 40.56 -1.66
CA SER A 225 -9.47 40.08 -0.61
C SER A 225 -8.52 38.98 -1.14
N LEU A 226 -7.40 38.71 -0.45
CA LEU A 226 -6.54 37.58 -0.83
C LEU A 226 -7.28 36.22 -0.74
N PRO A 227 -8.05 35.92 0.32
CA PRO A 227 -8.83 34.68 0.36
C PRO A 227 -9.84 34.54 -0.79
N GLU A 228 -10.50 35.65 -1.16
CA GLU A 228 -11.44 35.69 -2.29
C GLU A 228 -10.74 35.46 -3.63
N LEU A 229 -9.54 36.03 -3.81
CA LEU A 229 -8.70 35.77 -4.96
C LEU A 229 -8.32 34.28 -5.07
N GLN A 230 -7.88 33.66 -3.98
CA GLN A 230 -7.53 32.24 -3.96
C GLN A 230 -8.76 31.35 -4.24
N HIS A 231 -9.93 31.74 -3.74
CA HIS A 231 -11.18 31.05 -4.06
C HIS A 231 -11.54 31.17 -5.54
N PHE A 232 -11.34 32.33 -6.15
CA PHE A 232 -11.53 32.51 -7.60
C PHE A 232 -10.56 31.67 -8.42
N LEU A 233 -9.29 31.60 -8.05
CA LEU A 233 -8.33 30.73 -8.73
C LEU A 233 -8.74 29.25 -8.62
N PHE A 234 -9.19 28.82 -7.44
CA PHE A 234 -9.76 27.49 -7.27
C PHE A 234 -11.00 27.25 -8.16
N TYR A 235 -11.89 28.23 -8.27
CA TYR A 235 -13.06 28.19 -9.15
C TYR A 235 -12.67 28.08 -10.63
N VAL A 236 -11.65 28.84 -11.07
CA VAL A 236 -11.10 28.76 -12.42
C VAL A 236 -10.51 27.38 -12.67
N THR A 237 -9.63 26.86 -11.83
CA THR A 237 -9.03 25.53 -12.04
C THR A 237 -10.10 24.44 -12.14
N ARG A 238 -11.13 24.52 -11.29
CA ARG A 238 -12.22 23.56 -11.30
C ARG A 238 -13.04 23.60 -12.60
N ARG A 239 -13.34 24.78 -13.14
CA ARG A 239 -14.18 24.94 -14.34
C ARG A 239 -13.39 24.99 -15.66
N ALA A 240 -12.13 25.39 -15.63
CA ALA A 240 -11.23 25.32 -16.79
C ALA A 240 -10.99 23.87 -17.20
N GLY A 241 -10.89 22.96 -16.21
CA GLY A 241 -10.92 21.51 -16.43
C GLY A 241 -12.23 20.98 -17.06
N GLU A 242 -13.32 21.76 -17.05
CA GLU A 242 -14.59 21.45 -17.72
C GLU A 242 -14.69 22.06 -19.15
N ILE A 243 -13.86 23.06 -19.50
CA ILE A 243 -13.94 23.81 -20.77
C ILE A 243 -12.82 23.42 -21.75
N GLU A 244 -11.63 23.01 -21.30
CA GLU A 244 -10.54 22.54 -22.17
C GLU A 244 -10.75 21.11 -22.72
N SER A 245 -11.90 20.50 -22.47
CA SER A 245 -12.28 19.19 -23.01
C SER A 245 -12.78 19.22 -24.47
N SER A 246 -12.02 19.85 -25.38
CA SER A 246 -11.95 19.60 -26.86
C SER A 246 -11.13 20.71 -27.55
N PRO A 247 -10.21 20.49 -28.55
CA PRO A 247 -9.86 19.30 -29.36
C PRO A 247 -8.31 19.10 -29.51
N PRO A 248 -7.78 18.41 -30.55
CA PRO A 248 -7.80 16.99 -30.88
C PRO A 248 -6.45 16.29 -30.61
N GLY A 249 -6.49 15.02 -30.17
CA GLY A 249 -5.33 14.12 -30.25
C GLY A 249 -4.48 14.00 -28.98
N LYS A 250 -5.08 13.49 -27.90
CA LYS A 250 -4.55 12.54 -26.89
C LYS A 250 -5.64 12.41 -25.81
N GLY A 251 -6.00 11.17 -25.47
CA GLY A 251 -7.32 10.79 -24.97
C GLY A 251 -7.66 11.26 -23.56
N SER A 252 -8.55 12.26 -23.45
CA SER A 252 -9.30 12.56 -22.23
C SER A 252 -10.30 11.44 -21.89
N LEU A 253 -10.48 11.19 -20.59
CA LEU A 253 -11.35 10.19 -19.94
C LEU A 253 -12.80 10.21 -20.45
N GLN A 254 -13.26 11.34 -21.00
CA GLN A 254 -14.61 11.47 -21.55
C GLN A 254 -14.81 10.74 -22.88
N ALA A 255 -13.75 10.40 -23.62
CA ALA A 255 -13.84 9.69 -24.89
C ALA A 255 -13.64 8.16 -24.75
N ASP A 256 -13.18 7.69 -23.59
CA ASP A 256 -12.87 6.29 -23.36
C ASP A 256 -14.10 5.53 -22.84
N ARG A 257 -14.62 4.64 -23.69
CA ARG A 257 -15.81 3.82 -23.43
C ARG A 257 -15.63 2.93 -22.20
N PHE A 258 -14.40 2.51 -21.89
CA PHE A 258 -14.09 1.67 -20.75
C PHE A 258 -14.05 2.47 -19.46
N ALA A 259 -13.40 3.64 -19.45
CA ALA A 259 -13.35 4.51 -18.27
C ALA A 259 -14.75 4.97 -17.83
N GLN A 260 -15.67 5.19 -18.78
CA GLN A 260 -17.08 5.45 -18.51
C GLN A 260 -17.81 4.24 -17.92
N ARG A 261 -17.57 3.03 -18.44
CA ARG A 261 -18.13 1.77 -17.89
C ARG A 261 -17.65 1.53 -16.46
N LEU A 262 -16.38 1.79 -16.18
CA LEU A 262 -15.75 1.61 -14.88
C LEU A 262 -16.25 2.62 -13.84
N THR A 263 -16.41 3.89 -14.24
CA THR A 263 -17.03 4.92 -13.41
C THR A 263 -18.48 4.61 -13.09
N ARG A 264 -19.23 4.08 -14.07
CA ARG A 264 -20.62 3.65 -13.88
C ARG A 264 -20.72 2.48 -12.91
N LEU A 265 -19.87 1.45 -13.09
CA LEU A 265 -19.79 0.30 -12.20
C LEU A 265 -19.51 0.73 -10.74
N LEU A 266 -18.53 1.61 -10.53
CA LEU A 266 -18.21 2.12 -9.18
C LEU A 266 -19.37 2.90 -8.54
N ARG A 267 -20.11 3.69 -9.34
CA ARG A 267 -21.30 4.42 -8.87
C ARG A 267 -22.47 3.50 -8.57
N GLU A 268 -22.66 2.44 -9.36
CA GLU A 268 -23.70 1.41 -9.13
C GLU A 268 -23.50 0.69 -7.79
N TYR A 269 -22.25 0.53 -7.34
CA TYR A 269 -21.89 -0.01 -6.02
C TYR A 269 -21.73 1.06 -4.91
N GLY A 270 -22.22 2.29 -5.11
CA GLY A 270 -22.33 3.32 -4.05
C GLY A 270 -21.08 4.15 -3.77
N PHE A 271 -20.00 4.04 -4.55
CA PHE A 271 -18.78 4.83 -4.35
C PHE A 271 -18.92 6.26 -4.86
N LEU A 272 -18.53 7.23 -4.02
CA LEU A 272 -18.36 8.65 -4.41
C LEU A 272 -17.05 8.84 -5.16
N VAL A 273 -17.08 8.69 -6.48
CA VAL A 273 -15.91 8.86 -7.36
C VAL A 273 -15.63 10.34 -7.62
N SER A 274 -14.48 10.86 -7.18
CA SER A 274 -13.96 12.17 -7.61
C SER A 274 -13.08 12.02 -8.86
N ASN A 275 -13.13 13.04 -9.74
CA ASN A 275 -12.46 13.12 -11.06
C ASN A 275 -11.15 12.32 -11.15
N ALA A 276 -11.05 11.48 -12.18
CA ALA A 276 -9.80 10.83 -12.50
C ALA A 276 -8.90 11.80 -13.27
N GLU A 277 -7.70 12.02 -12.72
CA GLU A 277 -6.63 12.80 -13.32
C GLU A 277 -5.67 11.84 -14.04
N GLU A 278 -5.19 12.20 -15.23
CA GLU A 278 -3.97 11.60 -15.79
C GLU A 278 -2.82 11.92 -14.83
N VAL A 279 -2.05 10.91 -14.44
CA VAL A 279 -1.06 11.04 -13.37
C VAL A 279 0.29 11.46 -13.95
N GLU A 280 0.77 12.66 -13.63
CA GLU A 280 2.21 12.93 -13.60
C GLU A 280 2.86 12.18 -12.43
N ALA A 281 4.04 11.61 -12.68
CA ALA A 281 4.79 10.69 -11.82
C ALA A 281 5.00 11.19 -10.38
N VAL A 282 4.01 10.94 -9.50
CA VAL A 282 4.19 11.00 -8.05
C VAL A 282 4.76 9.65 -7.62
N GLN A 283 5.91 9.67 -6.94
CA GLN A 283 6.52 8.50 -6.30
C GLN A 283 5.60 7.92 -5.20
N LEU A 284 4.62 7.13 -5.61
CA LEU A 284 4.12 6.01 -4.83
C LEU A 284 5.17 4.90 -4.92
N GLU A 285 5.27 4.03 -3.91
CA GLU A 285 5.97 2.74 -3.99
C GLU A 285 5.21 1.78 -4.93
N LEU A 286 4.95 2.22 -6.15
CA LEU A 286 4.78 1.32 -7.27
C LEU A 286 6.19 0.89 -7.66
N GLY A 287 6.41 -0.41 -7.89
CA GLY A 287 7.69 -0.91 -8.39
C GLY A 287 8.15 -0.05 -9.58
N GLU A 288 9.46 0.15 -9.74
CA GLU A 288 10.00 1.06 -10.78
C GLU A 288 9.44 0.76 -12.18
N GLU A 289 9.02 -0.47 -12.42
CA GLU A 289 8.36 -0.96 -13.63
C GLU A 289 7.02 -0.28 -13.98
N TYR A 290 6.37 0.44 -13.05
CA TYR A 290 5.04 1.05 -13.24
C TYR A 290 5.01 2.59 -13.19
N ARG A 291 6.13 3.26 -12.90
CA ARG A 291 6.17 4.73 -12.69
C ARG A 291 5.71 5.55 -13.91
N ASP A 292 5.92 5.03 -15.11
CA ASP A 292 5.62 5.72 -16.37
C ASP A 292 4.36 5.15 -17.08
N LYS A 293 3.58 4.31 -16.38
CA LYS A 293 2.52 3.45 -16.96
C LYS A 293 1.13 3.65 -16.34
N VAL A 294 1.00 4.59 -15.40
CA VAL A 294 -0.26 4.85 -14.68
C VAL A 294 -1.13 5.80 -15.50
N ILE A 295 -2.24 5.32 -16.07
CA ILE A 295 -3.10 6.16 -16.92
C ILE A 295 -4.28 6.77 -16.14
N TRP A 296 -4.86 6.08 -15.13
CA TRP A 296 -6.05 6.60 -14.43
C TRP A 296 -6.02 6.34 -12.92
N ARG A 297 -6.31 7.38 -12.11
CA ARG A 297 -6.48 7.26 -10.66
C ARG A 297 -7.88 7.68 -10.24
N PHE A 298 -8.59 6.83 -9.51
CA PHE A 298 -9.90 7.16 -8.94
C PHE A 298 -9.82 7.19 -7.42
N ALA A 299 -10.32 8.27 -6.81
CA ALA A 299 -10.50 8.34 -5.36
C ALA A 299 -11.99 8.20 -5.05
N GLY A 300 -12.30 7.28 -4.13
CA GLY A 300 -13.64 6.96 -3.66
C GLY A 300 -13.74 7.14 -2.14
N SER A 301 -14.92 7.45 -1.64
CA SER A 301 -15.20 7.37 -0.19
C SER A 301 -16.46 6.55 0.07
N GLU A 302 -16.41 5.70 1.08
CA GLU A 302 -17.53 4.89 1.57
C GLU A 302 -17.48 4.91 3.11
N GLY A 303 -18.49 5.49 3.76
CA GLY A 303 -18.47 5.70 5.20
C GLY A 303 -17.36 6.66 5.69
N ASN A 304 -16.50 6.18 6.60
CA ASN A 304 -15.35 6.91 7.13
C ASN A 304 -14.02 6.53 6.46
N ALA A 305 -14.01 5.55 5.54
CA ALA A 305 -12.80 5.09 4.85
C ALA A 305 -12.68 5.76 3.47
N THR A 306 -11.46 6.23 3.15
CA THR A 306 -11.12 6.71 1.81
C THR A 306 -10.41 5.59 1.04
N PHE A 307 -10.84 5.35 -0.19
CA PHE A 307 -10.24 4.37 -1.08
C PHE A 307 -9.54 5.10 -2.22
N ALA A 308 -8.33 4.67 -2.56
CA ALA A 308 -7.63 5.13 -3.75
C ALA A 308 -7.43 3.93 -4.68
N TYR A 309 -8.20 3.90 -5.75
CA TYR A 309 -8.03 2.91 -6.81
C TYR A 309 -7.04 3.48 -7.83
N VAL A 310 -5.92 2.78 -8.05
CA VAL A 310 -4.90 3.17 -9.02
C VAL A 310 -4.93 2.17 -10.17
N PHE A 311 -5.32 2.63 -11.36
CA PHE A 311 -5.39 1.81 -12.55
C PHE A 311 -4.16 2.10 -13.41
N VAL A 312 -3.37 1.07 -13.63
CA VAL A 312 -2.12 1.12 -14.40
C VAL A 312 -2.42 0.46 -15.74
N TRP A 313 -2.18 1.16 -16.85
CA TRP A 313 -2.49 0.63 -18.16
C TRP A 313 -1.21 0.57 -18.96
N ASP A 314 -0.77 -0.65 -19.25
CA ASP A 314 0.40 -0.92 -20.06
C ASP A 314 -0.10 -1.55 -21.37
N VAL A 315 -0.03 -0.78 -22.46
CA VAL A 315 -0.18 -1.26 -23.86
C VAL A 315 -1.60 -1.81 -24.24
N PRO A 316 -1.99 -1.87 -25.53
CA PRO A 316 -3.24 -2.52 -25.92
C PRO A 316 -3.13 -4.03 -25.68
N GLY A 317 -3.86 -4.57 -24.70
CA GLY A 317 -3.95 -6.01 -24.43
C GLY A 317 -3.57 -6.48 -23.01
N GLU A 318 -3.18 -5.59 -22.08
CA GLU A 318 -2.98 -5.93 -20.67
C GLU A 318 -3.63 -4.87 -19.75
N TYR A 319 -4.44 -5.30 -18.79
CA TYR A 319 -5.19 -4.47 -17.84
C TYR A 319 -4.65 -4.76 -16.43
N ILE A 320 -4.04 -3.77 -15.76
CA ILE A 320 -3.54 -3.91 -14.39
C ILE A 320 -4.24 -2.91 -13.46
N CYS A 321 -5.00 -3.39 -12.48
CA CYS A 321 -5.62 -2.55 -11.45
C CYS A 321 -5.01 -2.86 -10.10
N ALA A 322 -4.40 -1.86 -9.47
CA ALA A 322 -3.94 -1.93 -8.10
C ALA A 322 -4.90 -1.15 -7.19
N ILE A 323 -5.48 -1.84 -6.21
CA ILE A 323 -6.43 -1.26 -5.27
C ILE A 323 -5.69 -0.93 -3.98
N HIS A 324 -5.71 0.33 -3.60
CA HIS A 324 -5.10 0.82 -2.36
C HIS A 324 -6.18 1.35 -1.40
N GLU A 325 -6.07 0.98 -0.13
CA GLU A 325 -6.97 1.41 0.94
C GLU A 325 -6.22 2.28 1.95
N GLU A 326 -6.81 3.40 2.35
CA GLU A 326 -6.25 4.25 3.40
C GLU A 326 -6.53 3.65 4.79
N ASN A 327 -5.49 3.42 5.60
CA ASN A 327 -5.65 2.98 6.99
C ASN A 327 -6.00 4.16 7.93
N GLU A 328 -6.31 3.87 9.20
CA GLU A 328 -6.65 4.88 10.22
C GLU A 328 -5.54 5.92 10.49
N GLU A 329 -4.31 5.62 10.06
CA GLU A 329 -3.13 6.48 10.16
C GLU A 329 -2.85 7.29 8.87
N GLY A 330 -3.67 7.12 7.82
CA GLY A 330 -3.57 7.84 6.55
C GLY A 330 -2.66 7.21 5.48
N PHE A 331 -2.23 5.96 5.66
CA PHE A 331 -1.38 5.25 4.71
C PHE A 331 -2.19 4.42 3.71
N LEU A 332 -1.83 4.53 2.43
CA LEU A 332 -2.37 3.70 1.35
C LEU A 332 -1.72 2.31 1.36
N ARG A 333 -2.47 1.30 1.80
CA ARG A 333 -2.05 -0.11 1.77
C ARG A 333 -2.58 -0.78 0.49
N LYS A 334 -1.68 -1.40 -0.28
CA LYS A 334 -2.05 -2.22 -1.45
C LYS A 334 -2.85 -3.43 -0.94
N ARG A 335 -4.13 -3.54 -1.31
CA ARG A 335 -5.04 -4.58 -0.83
C ARG A 335 -5.34 -5.64 -1.88
N TYR A 336 -5.42 -5.25 -3.15
CA TYR A 336 -5.78 -6.18 -4.21
C TYR A 336 -5.17 -5.77 -5.53
N THR A 337 -4.92 -6.75 -6.41
CA THR A 337 -4.44 -6.48 -7.78
C THR A 337 -5.19 -7.38 -8.74
N ILE A 338 -5.90 -6.78 -9.68
CA ILE A 338 -6.56 -7.47 -10.79
C ILE A 338 -5.67 -7.27 -12.00
N GLU A 339 -5.23 -8.35 -12.62
CA GLU A 339 -4.48 -8.24 -13.87
C GLU A 339 -4.98 -9.26 -14.88
N THR A 340 -5.47 -8.75 -16.02
CA THR A 340 -6.19 -9.48 -17.06
C THR A 340 -5.82 -8.95 -18.44
N GLU A 341 -5.95 -9.72 -19.51
CA GLU A 341 -5.60 -9.29 -20.89
C GLU A 341 -6.80 -8.75 -21.71
N ASP A 342 -8.02 -8.83 -21.16
CA ASP A 342 -9.26 -8.48 -21.86
C ASP A 342 -10.18 -7.55 -21.03
N GLU A 343 -10.80 -6.58 -21.72
CA GLU A 343 -11.68 -5.55 -21.13
C GLU A 343 -12.87 -6.16 -20.37
N ASN A 344 -13.50 -7.18 -20.96
CA ASN A 344 -14.72 -7.77 -20.40
C ASN A 344 -14.40 -8.68 -19.23
N THR A 345 -13.25 -9.38 -19.29
CA THR A 345 -12.71 -10.18 -18.19
C THR A 345 -12.32 -9.28 -17.03
N PHE A 346 -11.68 -8.14 -17.30
CA PHE A 346 -11.38 -7.12 -16.31
C PHE A 346 -12.65 -6.61 -15.61
N LEU A 347 -13.65 -6.17 -16.38
CA LEU A 347 -14.89 -5.65 -15.82
C LEU A 347 -15.62 -6.70 -15.00
N LYS A 348 -15.61 -7.97 -15.43
CA LYS A 348 -16.22 -9.08 -14.69
C LYS A 348 -15.47 -9.40 -13.41
N GLU A 349 -14.14 -9.41 -13.41
CA GLU A 349 -13.33 -9.63 -12.19
C GLU A 349 -13.42 -8.45 -11.23
N PHE A 350 -13.46 -7.22 -11.75
CA PHE A 350 -13.61 -6.01 -10.96
C PHE A 350 -15.03 -5.88 -10.40
N GLU A 351 -16.06 -6.22 -11.17
CA GLU A 351 -17.43 -6.36 -10.69
C GLU A 351 -17.53 -7.47 -9.66
N THR A 352 -16.87 -8.62 -9.86
CA THR A 352 -16.79 -9.69 -8.84
C THR A 352 -16.07 -9.19 -7.59
N TYR A 353 -15.03 -8.36 -7.70
CA TYR A 353 -14.36 -7.73 -6.57
C TYR A 353 -15.28 -6.75 -5.85
N LEU A 354 -15.97 -5.84 -6.55
CA LEU A 354 -16.90 -4.88 -5.96
C LEU A 354 -18.11 -5.58 -5.34
N ALA A 355 -18.63 -6.62 -5.98
CA ALA A 355 -19.65 -7.51 -5.46
C ALA A 355 -19.18 -8.29 -4.23
N ARG A 356 -17.90 -8.70 -4.17
CA ARG A 356 -17.28 -9.31 -2.97
C ARG A 356 -16.99 -8.29 -1.86
N LYS A 357 -16.82 -7.00 -2.19
CA LYS A 357 -16.45 -5.93 -1.24
C LYS A 357 -17.66 -5.22 -0.64
N GLY A 358 -18.76 -5.07 -1.39
CA GLY A 358 -20.09 -4.75 -0.86
C GLY A 358 -20.69 -5.88 -0.01
N ASP A 359 -19.92 -6.96 0.16
CA ASP A 359 -20.26 -8.19 0.84
C ASP A 359 -19.15 -8.49 1.86
N GLU A 360 -18.85 -7.55 2.75
CA GLU A 360 -18.13 -7.84 4.02
C GLU A 360 -18.89 -8.90 4.88
N THR A 361 -20.05 -9.35 4.40
CA THR A 361 -20.83 -10.50 4.84
C THR A 361 -20.59 -11.81 4.08
N ARG A 362 -19.91 -11.83 2.92
CA ARG A 362 -19.63 -13.06 2.17
C ARG A 362 -18.30 -13.64 2.58
N PHE A 363 -18.42 -14.70 3.35
CA PHE A 363 -17.32 -15.57 3.72
C PHE A 363 -16.65 -16.15 2.47
N TYR A 364 -15.32 -16.08 2.39
CA TYR A 364 -14.53 -16.81 1.41
C TYR A 364 -14.73 -18.30 1.67
N THR A 365 -15.36 -18.99 0.71
CA THR A 365 -15.82 -20.36 0.89
C THR A 365 -14.79 -21.39 0.42
N LEU A 366 -15.02 -22.65 0.76
CA LEU A 366 -14.28 -23.77 0.17
C LEU A 366 -14.44 -23.86 -1.35
N ASP A 367 -15.57 -23.40 -1.90
CA ASP A 367 -15.77 -23.36 -3.35
C ASP A 367 -14.89 -22.29 -4.00
N ASP A 368 -14.80 -21.10 -3.40
CA ASP A 368 -13.87 -20.06 -3.87
C ASP A 368 -12.42 -20.56 -3.80
N MET A 369 -12.07 -21.33 -2.77
CA MET A 369 -10.75 -21.97 -2.66
C MET A 369 -10.50 -23.02 -3.75
N ALA A 370 -11.50 -23.87 -4.04
CA ALA A 370 -11.40 -24.89 -5.08
C ALA A 370 -11.23 -24.25 -6.47
N ASP A 371 -11.95 -23.16 -6.74
CA ASP A 371 -11.82 -22.40 -7.97
C ASP A 371 -10.45 -21.72 -8.09
N ASP A 372 -9.95 -21.13 -7.02
CA ASP A 372 -8.67 -20.40 -7.01
C ASP A 372 -7.46 -21.34 -7.13
N THR A 373 -7.50 -22.49 -6.47
CA THR A 373 -6.38 -23.45 -6.40
C THR A 373 -6.45 -24.54 -7.47
N TYR A 374 -7.60 -24.68 -8.16
CA TYR A 374 -7.90 -25.77 -9.08
C TYR A 374 -7.88 -27.17 -8.45
N LEU A 375 -7.75 -27.26 -7.12
CA LEU A 375 -7.73 -28.52 -6.39
C LEU A 375 -9.15 -29.10 -6.23
N PRO A 376 -9.27 -30.43 -6.09
CA PRO A 376 -10.56 -31.06 -5.80
C PRO A 376 -11.11 -30.60 -4.44
N ARG A 377 -12.41 -30.25 -4.42
CA ARG A 377 -13.10 -29.84 -3.19
C ARG A 377 -12.97 -30.87 -2.06
N ALA A 378 -13.03 -32.16 -2.37
CA ALA A 378 -12.90 -33.24 -1.39
C ALA A 378 -11.56 -33.19 -0.63
N THR A 379 -10.45 -32.91 -1.33
CA THR A 379 -9.12 -32.74 -0.72
C THR A 379 -9.10 -31.53 0.21
N LEU A 380 -9.69 -30.41 -0.23
CA LEU A 380 -9.72 -29.18 0.57
C LEU A 380 -10.59 -29.33 1.82
N GLU A 381 -11.70 -30.05 1.73
CA GLU A 381 -12.55 -30.42 2.87
C GLU A 381 -11.80 -31.30 3.88
N GLU A 382 -11.02 -32.26 3.40
CA GLU A 382 -10.16 -33.09 4.26
C GLU A 382 -9.12 -32.22 5.00
N TRP A 383 -8.43 -31.33 4.30
CA TRP A 383 -7.43 -30.45 4.91
C TRP A 383 -8.04 -29.49 5.92
N LEU A 384 -9.22 -28.93 5.61
CA LEU A 384 -9.95 -28.06 6.53
C LEU A 384 -10.39 -28.84 7.78
N SER A 385 -10.88 -30.07 7.62
CA SER A 385 -11.26 -30.94 8.74
C SER A 385 -10.06 -31.25 9.64
N LEU A 386 -8.92 -31.64 9.04
CA LEU A 386 -7.68 -31.89 9.78
C LEU A 386 -7.21 -30.65 10.54
N LEU A 387 -7.30 -29.48 9.91
CA LEU A 387 -6.89 -28.22 10.51
C LEU A 387 -7.86 -27.77 11.62
N HIS A 388 -9.17 -28.03 11.51
CA HIS A 388 -10.13 -27.78 12.58
C HIS A 388 -9.91 -28.71 13.79
N GLU A 389 -9.58 -29.98 13.54
CA GLU A 389 -9.36 -30.98 14.60
C GLU A 389 -8.01 -30.75 15.30
N LYS A 390 -6.93 -30.65 14.53
CA LYS A 390 -5.57 -30.59 15.07
C LYS A 390 -5.08 -29.17 15.33
N LYS A 391 -5.72 -28.14 14.76
CA LYS A 391 -5.28 -26.71 14.81
C LYS A 391 -3.90 -26.44 14.19
N GLN A 392 -3.29 -27.46 13.61
CA GLN A 392 -2.06 -27.33 12.86
C GLN A 392 -2.03 -28.31 11.68
N LEU A 393 -1.32 -27.96 10.61
CA LEU A 393 -1.21 -28.76 9.38
C LEU A 393 0.11 -28.45 8.68
N ILE A 394 0.77 -29.46 8.11
CA ILE A 394 1.89 -29.27 7.18
C ILE A 394 1.48 -29.71 5.79
N LEU A 395 1.51 -28.78 4.85
CA LEU A 395 1.35 -29.02 3.43
C LEU A 395 2.72 -29.31 2.82
N TYR A 396 2.91 -30.49 2.25
CA TYR A 396 4.21 -30.88 1.70
C TYR A 396 4.11 -31.51 0.32
N GLY A 397 5.20 -31.35 -0.45
CA GLY A 397 5.29 -31.85 -1.82
C GLY A 397 6.40 -31.17 -2.61
N PRO A 398 6.46 -31.46 -3.91
CA PRO A 398 7.51 -30.96 -4.81
C PRO A 398 7.49 -29.43 -4.91
N PRO A 399 8.61 -28.80 -5.29
CA PRO A 399 8.63 -27.36 -5.52
C PRO A 399 7.65 -26.96 -6.63
N GLY A 400 7.07 -25.76 -6.52
CA GLY A 400 6.17 -25.23 -7.54
C GLY A 400 4.78 -25.86 -7.61
N THR A 401 4.34 -26.71 -6.66
CA THR A 401 2.97 -27.27 -6.65
C THR A 401 1.91 -26.38 -5.96
N GLY A 402 2.20 -25.09 -5.75
CA GLY A 402 1.22 -24.15 -5.18
C GLY A 402 0.95 -24.30 -3.68
N LYS A 403 1.83 -24.96 -2.90
CA LYS A 403 1.64 -25.21 -1.45
C LYS A 403 1.40 -23.93 -0.64
N THR A 404 2.24 -22.92 -0.82
CA THR A 404 2.12 -21.62 -0.14
C THR A 404 0.84 -20.89 -0.55
N TYR A 405 0.48 -20.98 -1.82
CA TYR A 405 -0.76 -20.41 -2.33
C TYR A 405 -1.99 -21.10 -1.71
N ALA A 406 -2.02 -22.44 -1.67
CA ALA A 406 -3.08 -23.19 -1.01
C ALA A 406 -3.16 -22.91 0.50
N ALA A 407 -2.02 -22.79 1.19
CA ALA A 407 -1.97 -22.41 2.61
C ALA A 407 -2.61 -21.03 2.86
N GLN A 408 -2.32 -20.03 2.02
CA GLN A 408 -2.92 -18.71 2.10
C GLN A 408 -4.43 -18.73 1.85
N ARG A 409 -4.91 -19.52 0.87
CA ARG A 409 -6.35 -19.66 0.63
C ARG A 409 -7.06 -20.40 1.77
N LEU A 410 -6.45 -21.44 2.32
CA LEU A 410 -6.99 -22.16 3.48
C LEU A 410 -7.07 -21.24 4.71
N ALA A 411 -6.04 -20.42 4.93
CA ALA A 411 -6.05 -19.40 5.98
C ALA A 411 -7.17 -18.37 5.78
N LYS A 412 -7.44 -17.98 4.53
CA LYS A 412 -8.53 -17.06 4.19
C LYS A 412 -9.92 -17.66 4.48
N VAL A 413 -10.12 -18.95 4.19
CA VAL A 413 -11.35 -19.69 4.55
C VAL A 413 -11.58 -19.71 6.06
N ILE A 414 -10.53 -19.77 6.87
CA ILE A 414 -10.65 -19.87 8.32
C ILE A 414 -10.76 -18.50 8.99
N ALA A 415 -9.81 -17.59 8.70
CA ALA A 415 -9.71 -16.32 9.37
C ALA A 415 -10.76 -15.31 8.91
N GLN A 416 -11.22 -15.43 7.65
CA GLN A 416 -12.16 -14.52 6.99
C GLN A 416 -11.72 -13.04 7.00
N ASN A 417 -10.49 -12.78 7.44
CA ASN A 417 -9.90 -11.46 7.57
C ASN A 417 -8.38 -11.60 7.43
N GLU A 418 -7.83 -10.94 6.41
CA GLU A 418 -6.40 -10.99 6.11
C GLU A 418 -5.53 -10.38 7.22
N ARG A 419 -6.07 -9.49 8.07
CA ARG A 419 -5.33 -8.94 9.24
C ARG A 419 -5.06 -9.98 10.32
N ARG A 420 -5.79 -11.10 10.31
CA ARG A 420 -5.63 -12.21 11.27
C ARG A 420 -4.77 -13.34 10.72
N VAL A 421 -4.25 -13.17 9.51
CA VAL A 421 -3.33 -14.10 8.87
C VAL A 421 -1.92 -13.50 8.92
N CYS A 422 -0.99 -14.23 9.53
CA CYS A 422 0.42 -13.89 9.54
C CYS A 422 1.16 -14.89 8.66
N LEU A 423 1.98 -14.41 7.71
CA LEU A 423 2.82 -15.24 6.86
C LEU A 423 4.28 -14.92 7.16
N ILE A 424 5.03 -15.94 7.54
CA ILE A 424 6.48 -15.88 7.73
C ILE A 424 7.14 -16.97 6.90
N GLN A 425 8.41 -16.79 6.57
CA GLN A 425 9.22 -17.79 5.90
C GLN A 425 10.42 -18.15 6.77
N PHE A 426 10.66 -19.44 6.96
CA PHE A 426 11.81 -19.93 7.71
C PHE A 426 13.06 -19.95 6.82
N HIS A 427 14.18 -19.53 7.40
CA HIS A 427 15.49 -19.57 6.80
C HIS A 427 16.52 -20.07 7.82
N PRO A 428 17.73 -20.52 7.41
CA PRO A 428 18.70 -21.12 8.32
C PRO A 428 19.07 -20.27 9.53
N SER A 429 19.03 -18.93 9.39
CA SER A 429 19.33 -17.98 10.46
C SER A 429 18.13 -17.63 11.36
N TYR A 430 16.95 -18.20 11.12
CA TYR A 430 15.73 -17.87 11.88
C TYR A 430 15.82 -18.50 13.26
N THR A 431 15.58 -17.73 14.32
CA THR A 431 15.85 -18.18 15.70
C THR A 431 14.63 -18.11 16.62
N TYR A 432 14.76 -18.73 17.79
CA TYR A 432 13.76 -18.67 18.86
C TYR A 432 13.44 -17.23 19.26
N GLU A 433 14.46 -16.37 19.28
CA GLU A 433 14.38 -14.97 19.67
C GLU A 433 13.56 -14.09 18.73
N GLU A 434 13.34 -14.52 17.49
CA GLU A 434 12.48 -13.85 16.51
C GLU A 434 11.06 -14.42 16.55
N PHE A 435 10.91 -15.70 16.89
CA PHE A 435 9.64 -16.42 16.82
C PHE A 435 8.82 -16.35 18.10
N ILE A 436 9.44 -16.65 19.26
CA ILE A 436 8.75 -16.78 20.55
C ILE A 436 9.01 -15.56 21.43
N GLU A 437 10.25 -15.35 21.88
CA GLU A 437 10.66 -14.16 22.61
C GLU A 437 12.19 -14.02 22.61
N GLY A 438 12.68 -12.79 22.58
CA GLY A 438 14.10 -12.50 22.48
C GLY A 438 14.53 -11.31 23.32
N LEU A 439 15.77 -11.35 23.78
CA LEU A 439 16.42 -10.18 24.35
C LEU A 439 16.71 -9.18 23.24
N ARG A 440 16.29 -7.92 23.43
CA ARG A 440 16.53 -6.80 22.52
C ARG A 440 17.12 -5.65 23.30
N PRO A 441 18.21 -5.04 22.82
CA PRO A 441 18.76 -3.86 23.45
C PRO A 441 17.85 -2.66 23.20
N GLU A 442 17.51 -1.95 24.26
CA GLU A 442 16.80 -0.68 24.22
C GLU A 442 17.65 0.40 24.87
N VAL A 443 17.73 1.53 24.18
CA VAL A 443 18.45 2.69 24.66
C VAL A 443 17.47 3.51 25.50
N VAL A 444 17.72 3.61 26.81
CA VAL A 444 16.91 4.41 27.71
C VAL A 444 17.73 5.61 28.17
N GLU A 445 17.21 6.82 27.96
CA GLU A 445 17.80 8.04 28.49
C GLU A 445 17.46 8.16 29.98
N GLY A 446 18.49 8.14 30.83
CA GLY A 446 18.32 8.39 32.26
C GLY A 446 18.12 9.89 32.55
N GLU A 447 17.55 10.20 33.71
CA GLU A 447 17.23 11.58 34.16
C GLU A 447 18.44 12.53 34.21
N ASN A 448 19.67 11.99 34.17
CA ASN A 448 20.93 12.77 34.19
C ASN A 448 21.58 12.91 32.80
N GLY A 449 20.91 12.52 31.71
CA GLY A 449 21.48 12.52 30.35
C GLY A 449 22.50 11.40 30.10
N VAL A 450 22.65 10.45 31.04
CA VAL A 450 23.45 9.24 30.84
C VAL A 450 22.59 8.21 30.11
N THR A 451 23.01 7.85 28.91
CA THR A 451 22.37 6.82 28.09
C THR A 451 22.70 5.44 28.66
N HIS A 452 21.69 4.70 29.10
CA HIS A 452 21.84 3.32 29.56
C HIS A 452 21.30 2.35 28.52
N MET A 453 22.10 1.34 28.19
CA MET A 453 21.65 0.22 27.36
C MET A 453 20.93 -0.77 28.27
N ASN A 454 19.60 -0.75 28.20
CA ASN A 454 18.77 -1.75 28.87
C ASN A 454 18.57 -2.94 27.93
N VAL A 455 18.48 -4.14 28.49
CA VAL A 455 18.13 -5.33 27.71
C VAL A 455 16.72 -5.72 28.12
N VAL A 456 15.77 -5.56 27.19
CA VAL A 456 14.37 -5.93 27.42
C VAL A 456 14.04 -7.22 26.69
N VAL A 457 13.08 -7.97 27.22
CA VAL A 457 12.52 -9.13 26.54
C VAL A 457 11.37 -8.64 25.66
N ARG A 458 11.44 -8.88 24.35
CA ARG A 458 10.36 -8.60 23.40
C ARG A 458 9.71 -9.90 22.93
N PRO A 459 8.38 -9.94 22.82
CA PRO A 459 7.70 -11.09 22.22
C PRO A 459 8.08 -11.19 20.74
N GLY A 460 8.21 -12.42 20.26
CA GLY A 460 8.38 -12.73 18.84
C GLY A 460 7.03 -12.82 18.12
N VAL A 461 7.10 -13.02 16.81
CA VAL A 461 5.92 -12.93 15.91
C VAL A 461 4.80 -13.90 16.31
N PHE A 462 5.14 -15.09 16.79
CA PHE A 462 4.15 -16.08 17.22
C PHE A 462 3.47 -15.70 18.54
N LEU A 463 4.25 -15.18 19.50
CA LEU A 463 3.73 -14.77 20.80
C LEU A 463 2.84 -13.52 20.68
N GLU A 464 3.22 -12.57 19.82
CA GLU A 464 2.37 -11.42 19.47
C GLU A 464 1.02 -11.88 18.90
N LEU A 465 1.02 -12.81 17.94
CA LEU A 465 -0.22 -13.37 17.37
C LEU A 465 -1.09 -14.04 18.44
N CYS A 466 -0.49 -14.82 19.35
CA CYS A 466 -1.23 -15.48 20.44
C CYS A 466 -1.83 -14.46 21.42
N ASN A 467 -1.07 -13.42 21.78
CA ASN A 467 -1.53 -12.36 22.68
C ASN A 467 -2.72 -11.59 22.08
N GLU A 468 -2.69 -11.31 20.78
CA GLU A 468 -3.82 -10.69 20.07
C GLU A 468 -5.04 -11.61 20.05
N ALA A 469 -4.85 -12.90 19.78
CA ALA A 469 -5.92 -13.90 19.74
C ALA A 469 -6.56 -14.16 21.12
N LEU A 470 -5.84 -13.92 22.22
CA LEU A 470 -6.32 -14.10 23.59
C LEU A 470 -7.20 -12.96 24.11
N LYS A 471 -7.19 -11.78 23.46
CA LYS A 471 -8.04 -10.64 23.84
C LYS A 471 -9.52 -11.02 23.81
N GLN A 472 -10.31 -10.51 24.77
CA GLN A 472 -11.73 -10.91 24.91
C GLN A 472 -12.54 -10.67 23.63
N GLU A 473 -12.31 -9.55 22.95
CA GLU A 473 -12.93 -9.17 21.68
C GLU A 473 -12.59 -10.10 20.50
N ASN A 474 -11.52 -10.90 20.62
CA ASN A 474 -10.98 -11.73 19.54
C ASN A 474 -11.19 -13.24 19.75
N ARG A 475 -11.82 -13.67 20.85
CA ARG A 475 -11.98 -15.10 21.19
C ARG A 475 -12.74 -15.92 20.15
N GLU A 476 -13.71 -15.31 19.48
CA GLU A 476 -14.51 -15.96 18.44
C GLU A 476 -13.86 -15.88 17.04
N CYS A 477 -12.76 -15.14 16.94
CA CYS A 477 -12.06 -14.89 15.68
C CYS A 477 -10.90 -15.87 15.52
N ALA A 478 -10.79 -16.48 14.34
CA ALA A 478 -9.66 -17.35 14.03
C ALA A 478 -8.45 -16.53 13.56
N TYR A 479 -7.28 -16.88 14.08
CA TYR A 479 -5.97 -16.36 13.71
C TYR A 479 -5.15 -17.48 13.07
N VAL A 480 -4.42 -17.18 12.00
CA VAL A 480 -3.68 -18.20 11.26
C VAL A 480 -2.23 -17.75 11.08
N MET A 481 -1.28 -18.58 11.51
CA MET A 481 0.14 -18.45 11.23
C MET A 481 0.52 -19.39 10.09
N ILE A 482 0.98 -18.85 8.98
CA ILE A 482 1.55 -19.60 7.87
C ILE A 482 3.07 -19.55 7.98
N ILE A 483 3.70 -20.71 8.09
CA ILE A 483 5.15 -20.87 8.16
C ILE A 483 5.63 -21.51 6.86
N ASP A 484 6.09 -20.67 5.94
CA ASP A 484 6.61 -21.11 4.66
C ASP A 484 8.02 -21.70 4.83
N GLU A 485 8.33 -22.75 4.07
CA GLU A 485 9.64 -23.44 4.11
C GLU A 485 10.04 -23.89 5.53
N ILE A 486 9.10 -24.50 6.27
CA ILE A 486 9.28 -24.84 7.70
C ILE A 486 10.50 -25.73 7.98
N ASN A 487 10.99 -26.47 7.00
CA ASN A 487 12.18 -27.32 7.09
C ASN A 487 13.51 -26.56 6.92
N ARG A 488 13.51 -25.29 6.50
CA ARG A 488 14.74 -24.49 6.29
C ARG A 488 15.39 -23.95 7.56
N ALA A 489 14.67 -23.97 8.68
CA ALA A 489 15.20 -23.63 10.00
C ALA A 489 15.27 -24.87 10.90
N ASN A 490 16.10 -24.80 11.94
CA ASN A 490 16.10 -25.80 13.01
C ASN A 490 14.81 -25.64 13.84
N THR A 491 13.74 -26.30 13.40
CA THR A 491 12.40 -26.20 13.97
C THR A 491 12.35 -26.53 15.45
N ALA A 492 13.10 -27.53 15.91
CA ALA A 492 13.17 -27.88 17.33
C ALA A 492 13.71 -26.72 18.17
N LYS A 493 14.77 -26.04 17.68
CA LYS A 493 15.35 -24.88 18.35
C LYS A 493 14.44 -23.64 18.27
N VAL A 494 13.84 -23.38 17.12
CA VAL A 494 12.96 -22.21 16.91
C VAL A 494 11.68 -22.33 17.75
N PHE A 495 11.09 -23.51 17.82
CA PHE A 495 9.82 -23.70 18.51
C PHE A 495 10.01 -23.79 20.03
N GLY A 496 11.08 -24.41 20.53
CA GLY A 496 11.33 -24.53 21.96
C GLY A 496 10.11 -25.07 22.72
N GLU A 497 9.62 -24.30 23.68
CA GLU A 497 8.45 -24.53 24.53
C GLU A 497 7.09 -24.49 23.80
N LEU A 498 7.07 -24.16 22.50
CA LEU A 498 5.88 -24.24 21.65
C LEU A 498 5.53 -25.69 21.29
N LEU A 499 6.52 -26.54 20.99
CA LEU A 499 6.35 -27.98 21.23
C LEU A 499 5.98 -28.11 22.71
N TYR A 500 5.25 -29.06 23.25
CA TYR A 500 4.58 -28.92 24.55
C TYR A 500 3.34 -28.02 24.47
N ALA A 501 3.43 -26.70 24.27
CA ALA A 501 2.24 -25.83 24.23
C ALA A 501 1.23 -26.20 23.13
N LEU A 502 1.70 -26.72 21.99
CA LEU A 502 0.85 -27.21 20.90
C LEU A 502 0.04 -28.47 21.24
N GLU A 503 0.45 -29.22 22.27
CA GLU A 503 -0.26 -30.41 22.76
C GLU A 503 -1.17 -30.06 23.94
N TYR A 504 -0.73 -29.13 24.79
CA TYR A 504 -1.50 -28.62 25.92
C TYR A 504 -1.96 -27.18 25.65
N ARG A 505 -2.79 -27.02 24.62
CA ARG A 505 -3.39 -25.71 24.29
C ARG A 505 -4.22 -25.17 25.46
N ASN A 506 -4.31 -23.84 25.53
CA ASN A 506 -4.87 -23.08 26.65
C ASN A 506 -4.17 -23.27 28.01
N PHE A 507 -3.12 -24.09 28.09
CA PHE A 507 -2.34 -24.25 29.31
C PHE A 507 -1.16 -23.26 29.32
N PRO A 508 -0.91 -22.56 30.43
CA PRO A 508 0.21 -21.64 30.54
C PRO A 508 1.55 -22.37 30.65
N VAL A 509 2.43 -22.13 29.70
CA VAL A 509 3.81 -22.66 29.66
C VAL A 509 4.78 -21.53 30.02
N PRO A 510 5.64 -21.70 31.04
CA PRO A 510 6.59 -20.65 31.45
C PRO A 510 7.68 -20.47 30.40
N LEU A 511 7.97 -19.22 30.04
CA LEU A 511 9.02 -18.85 29.10
C LEU A 511 10.36 -18.56 29.81
N PRO A 512 11.50 -18.86 29.18
CA PRO A 512 12.81 -18.79 29.83
C PRO A 512 13.35 -17.37 30.05
N TYR A 513 13.08 -16.41 29.14
CA TYR A 513 13.63 -15.05 29.25
C TYR A 513 12.72 -14.14 30.07
N SER A 514 11.44 -14.03 29.69
CA SER A 514 10.51 -13.12 30.38
C SER A 514 10.01 -13.67 31.71
N LYS A 515 10.12 -14.98 31.95
CA LYS A 515 9.41 -15.71 33.03
C LYS A 515 7.89 -15.55 32.98
N SER A 516 7.36 -14.98 31.91
CA SER A 516 5.94 -14.89 31.65
C SER A 516 5.41 -16.25 31.20
N LYS A 517 4.09 -16.37 31.04
CA LYS A 517 3.44 -17.61 30.64
C LYS A 517 2.91 -17.46 29.22
N MET A 518 3.40 -18.27 28.29
CA MET A 518 2.84 -18.42 26.97
C MET A 518 1.60 -19.31 27.04
N VAL A 519 0.51 -18.87 26.40
CA VAL A 519 -0.70 -19.66 26.21
C VAL A 519 -1.00 -19.68 24.72
N VAL A 520 -1.14 -20.87 24.14
CA VAL A 520 -1.56 -21.04 22.75
C VAL A 520 -3.06 -21.30 22.76
N PRO A 521 -3.90 -20.35 22.27
CA PRO A 521 -5.34 -20.51 22.31
C PRO A 521 -5.86 -21.41 21.17
N ASP A 522 -7.08 -21.94 21.32
CA ASP A 522 -7.68 -22.84 20.31
C ASP A 522 -8.08 -22.14 19.01
N ASN A 523 -8.22 -20.81 19.04
CA ASN A 523 -8.52 -19.99 17.87
C ASN A 523 -7.26 -19.62 17.05
N VAL A 524 -6.06 -20.11 17.42
CA VAL A 524 -4.84 -19.95 16.62
C VAL A 524 -4.54 -21.22 15.82
N TYR A 525 -4.41 -21.09 14.51
CA TYR A 525 -4.11 -22.16 13.57
C TYR A 525 -2.70 -22.01 13.01
N ILE A 526 -2.00 -23.12 12.78
CA ILE A 526 -0.64 -23.09 12.21
C ILE A 526 -0.60 -23.92 10.93
N ILE A 527 -0.24 -23.31 9.81
CA ILE A 527 -0.08 -24.00 8.52
C ILE A 527 1.38 -23.91 8.10
N GLY A 528 2.09 -25.03 8.12
CA GLY A 528 3.45 -25.12 7.59
C GLY A 528 3.44 -25.52 6.12
N THR A 529 4.36 -25.00 5.32
CA THR A 529 4.66 -25.56 3.99
C THR A 529 6.06 -26.17 3.99
N MET A 530 6.23 -27.27 3.24
CA MET A 530 7.52 -27.95 3.14
C MET A 530 7.78 -28.45 1.72
N ASN A 531 8.94 -28.10 1.17
CA ASN A 531 9.44 -28.73 -0.06
C ASN A 531 10.09 -30.08 0.24
N THR A 532 9.73 -31.10 -0.54
CA THR A 532 10.31 -32.45 -0.42
C THR A 532 11.65 -32.63 -1.13
N ALA A 533 11.94 -31.78 -2.12
CA ALA A 533 13.17 -31.84 -2.91
C ALA A 533 14.42 -31.40 -2.10
N ASP A 534 14.24 -30.55 -1.09
CA ASP A 534 15.33 -29.96 -0.29
C ASP A 534 15.88 -30.97 0.73
N ARG A 535 16.61 -31.99 0.24
CA ARG A 535 17.19 -33.09 1.04
C ARG A 535 18.37 -32.66 1.93
N SER A 536 18.94 -31.48 1.71
CA SER A 536 20.10 -30.93 2.43
C SER A 536 19.75 -30.21 3.73
N LEU A 537 18.47 -30.00 4.01
CA LEU A 537 17.99 -29.30 5.20
C LEU A 537 17.73 -30.28 6.36
N SER A 538 17.77 -29.77 7.60
CA SER A 538 17.55 -30.59 8.80
C SER A 538 16.27 -31.42 8.67
N GLN A 539 16.38 -32.74 8.81
CA GLN A 539 15.20 -33.61 8.88
C GLN A 539 14.28 -33.08 9.98
N LEU A 540 13.01 -32.84 9.65
CA LEU A 540 12.02 -32.40 10.64
C LEU A 540 12.03 -33.36 11.83
N ASP A 541 12.17 -32.79 13.03
CA ASP A 541 12.25 -33.54 14.28
C ASP A 541 11.01 -34.45 14.46
N PHE A 542 11.23 -35.67 14.94
CA PHE A 542 10.17 -36.60 15.33
C PHE A 542 9.18 -35.99 16.35
N ALA A 543 9.61 -35.04 17.18
CA ALA A 543 8.73 -34.29 18.08
C ALA A 543 7.70 -33.45 17.32
N LEU A 544 8.11 -32.82 16.21
CA LEU A 544 7.23 -32.00 15.38
C LEU A 544 6.32 -32.89 14.52
N ARG A 545 6.85 -34.00 13.99
CA ARG A 545 6.05 -34.99 13.23
C ARG A 545 4.86 -35.56 14.00
N ARG A 546 4.98 -35.68 15.33
CA ARG A 546 3.89 -36.16 16.20
C ARG A 546 2.80 -35.12 16.44
N ARG A 547 3.09 -33.83 16.23
CA ARG A 547 2.21 -32.70 16.56
C ARG A 547 1.50 -32.13 15.35
N PHE A 548 2.08 -32.29 14.16
CA PHE A 548 1.51 -31.82 12.90
C PHE A 548 1.03 -32.99 12.05
N PRO A 549 -0.22 -33.00 11.59
CA PRO A 549 -0.61 -33.84 10.47
C PRO A 549 0.07 -33.36 9.19
N PHE A 550 0.50 -34.32 8.36
CA PHE A 550 1.18 -34.06 7.09
C PHE A 550 0.23 -34.36 5.95
N ALA A 551 -0.23 -33.32 5.26
CA ALA A 551 -1.03 -33.43 4.06
C ALA A 551 -0.12 -33.30 2.83
N ARG A 552 -0.01 -34.40 2.07
CA ARG A 552 0.79 -34.43 0.85
C ARG A 552 -0.05 -33.94 -0.31
N PHE A 553 0.53 -33.09 -1.15
CA PHE A 553 0.00 -32.89 -2.50
C PHE A 553 0.20 -34.18 -3.29
N SER A 554 -0.86 -34.76 -3.81
CA SER A 554 -0.76 -35.97 -4.61
C SER A 554 -0.29 -35.66 -6.06
N PRO A 555 0.32 -36.66 -6.74
CA PRO A 555 0.55 -36.64 -8.19
C PRO A 555 -0.67 -36.16 -8.99
N TYR A 556 -1.81 -36.78 -8.70
CA TYR A 556 -3.05 -36.58 -9.43
C TYR A 556 -3.61 -35.16 -9.26
N GLU A 557 -3.59 -34.63 -8.03
CA GLU A 557 -4.03 -33.25 -7.77
C GLU A 557 -3.16 -32.22 -8.48
N THR A 558 -1.84 -32.46 -8.50
CA THR A 558 -0.87 -31.56 -9.12
C THR A 558 -1.08 -31.48 -10.63
N GLU A 559 -1.31 -32.63 -11.28
CA GLU A 559 -1.55 -32.72 -12.72
C GLU A 559 -2.92 -32.15 -13.11
N GLN A 560 -3.97 -32.48 -12.35
CA GLN A 560 -5.31 -31.95 -12.60
C GLN A 560 -5.39 -30.44 -12.44
N ALA A 561 -4.70 -29.87 -11.47
CA ALA A 561 -4.69 -28.43 -11.26
C ALA A 561 -4.22 -27.70 -12.53
N LEU A 562 -3.12 -28.18 -13.14
CA LEU A 562 -2.61 -27.64 -14.40
C LEU A 562 -3.59 -27.84 -15.55
N GLU A 563 -4.14 -29.04 -15.69
CA GLU A 563 -5.08 -29.37 -16.76
C GLU A 563 -6.34 -28.48 -16.71
N ARG A 564 -6.93 -28.31 -15.52
CA ARG A 564 -8.10 -27.45 -15.30
C ARG A 564 -7.78 -25.99 -15.57
N TYR A 565 -6.62 -25.51 -15.14
CA TYR A 565 -6.17 -24.15 -15.39
C TYR A 565 -6.02 -23.87 -16.90
N LEU A 566 -5.30 -24.74 -17.62
CA LEU A 566 -5.09 -24.60 -19.06
C LEU A 566 -6.41 -24.71 -19.83
N LYS A 567 -7.29 -25.66 -19.50
CA LYS A 567 -8.62 -25.76 -20.13
C LYS A 567 -9.47 -24.51 -19.95
N ARG A 568 -9.35 -23.83 -18.80
CA ARG A 568 -10.13 -22.63 -18.48
C ARG A 568 -9.61 -21.37 -19.17
N HIS A 569 -8.29 -21.18 -19.21
CA HIS A 569 -7.68 -19.92 -19.66
C HIS A 569 -6.97 -20.01 -21.02
N TYR A 570 -6.37 -21.16 -21.34
CA TYR A 570 -5.54 -21.35 -22.54
C TYR A 570 -5.81 -22.72 -23.20
N PRO A 571 -7.03 -22.94 -23.76
CA PRO A 571 -7.41 -24.25 -24.31
C PRO A 571 -6.48 -24.71 -25.44
N ASP A 572 -5.93 -23.78 -26.23
CA ASP A 572 -4.97 -24.08 -27.31
C ASP A 572 -3.62 -24.62 -26.79
N LEU A 573 -3.33 -24.43 -25.51
CA LEU A 573 -2.10 -24.88 -24.84
C LEU A 573 -2.33 -26.14 -23.99
N ALA A 574 -3.46 -26.84 -24.13
CA ALA A 574 -3.76 -28.06 -23.39
C ALA A 574 -2.67 -29.15 -23.55
N TRP A 575 -1.93 -29.15 -24.66
CA TRP A 575 -0.80 -30.04 -24.91
C TRP A 575 0.32 -29.91 -23.86
N LEU A 576 0.42 -28.78 -23.17
CA LEU A 576 1.43 -28.56 -22.14
C LEU A 576 1.21 -29.47 -20.94
N ALA A 577 -0.04 -29.74 -20.54
CA ALA A 577 -0.34 -30.67 -19.45
C ALA A 577 0.19 -32.07 -19.76
N GLU A 578 0.04 -32.53 -21.01
CA GLU A 578 0.58 -33.82 -21.47
C GLU A 578 2.11 -33.82 -21.44
N ALA A 579 2.76 -32.74 -21.89
CA ALA A 579 4.22 -32.63 -21.88
C ALA A 579 4.80 -32.66 -20.45
N VAL A 580 4.16 -31.95 -19.51
CA VAL A 580 4.56 -31.95 -18.09
C VAL A 580 4.31 -33.32 -17.45
N HIS A 581 3.19 -33.97 -17.76
CA HIS A 581 2.90 -35.32 -17.29
C HIS A 581 3.96 -36.32 -17.77
N GLU A 582 4.35 -36.26 -19.05
CA GLU A 582 5.39 -37.13 -19.61
C GLU A 582 6.76 -36.85 -18.98
N ALA A 583 7.13 -35.58 -18.77
CA ALA A 583 8.35 -35.21 -18.06
C ALA A 583 8.36 -35.77 -16.62
N ASN A 584 7.25 -35.60 -15.88
CA ASN A 584 7.11 -36.12 -14.52
C ASN A 584 7.17 -37.66 -14.46
N ARG A 585 6.57 -38.35 -15.45
CA ARG A 585 6.65 -39.80 -15.61
C ARG A 585 8.10 -40.27 -15.80
N ARG A 586 8.91 -39.54 -16.58
CA ARG A 586 10.33 -39.84 -16.81
C ARG A 586 11.21 -39.55 -15.59
N ILE A 587 10.90 -38.51 -14.82
CA ILE A 587 11.57 -38.24 -13.53
C ILE A 587 11.36 -39.42 -12.57
N GLY A 588 10.14 -39.99 -12.55
CA GLY A 588 9.80 -41.20 -11.80
C GLY A 588 9.76 -41.05 -10.27
N ASN A 589 10.41 -40.02 -9.73
CA ASN A 589 10.41 -39.68 -8.31
C ASN A 589 9.52 -38.47 -8.03
N PHE A 590 8.40 -38.69 -7.35
CA PHE A 590 7.42 -37.65 -7.07
C PHE A 590 8.03 -36.43 -6.39
N ASP A 591 8.96 -36.58 -5.47
CA ASP A 591 9.50 -35.47 -4.68
C ASP A 591 10.24 -34.41 -5.51
N PHE A 592 10.58 -34.74 -6.77
CA PHE A 592 11.27 -33.90 -7.75
C PHE A 592 10.44 -33.61 -9.00
N TRP A 593 9.13 -33.90 -8.97
CA TRP A 593 8.26 -33.55 -10.08
C TRP A 593 8.20 -32.05 -10.32
N LEU A 594 8.06 -31.68 -11.59
CA LEU A 594 7.81 -30.33 -12.03
C LEU A 594 6.42 -29.90 -11.57
N GLY A 595 6.38 -28.88 -10.72
CA GLY A 595 5.14 -28.30 -10.23
C GLY A 595 4.43 -27.45 -11.29
N HIS A 596 3.11 -27.35 -11.19
CA HIS A 596 2.30 -26.55 -12.12
C HIS A 596 2.50 -25.04 -12.00
N GLY A 597 3.09 -24.56 -10.90
CA GLY A 597 3.34 -23.15 -10.61
C GLY A 597 4.25 -22.45 -11.63
N TYR A 598 5.14 -23.18 -12.32
CA TYR A 598 5.93 -22.62 -13.42
C TYR A 598 5.04 -22.12 -14.58
N PHE A 599 3.89 -22.78 -14.79
CA PHE A 599 3.01 -22.56 -15.94
C PHE A 599 1.71 -21.84 -15.60
N MET A 600 1.37 -21.70 -14.32
CA MET A 600 0.25 -20.86 -13.86
C MET A 600 0.66 -19.39 -13.79
N ASN A 601 1.10 -18.85 -14.93
CA ASN A 601 1.62 -17.49 -15.08
C ASN A 601 0.79 -16.73 -16.15
N ARG A 602 0.66 -15.41 -16.00
CA ARG A 602 -0.09 -14.55 -16.93
C ARG A 602 0.58 -14.51 -18.31
N GLY A 603 -0.16 -14.29 -19.39
CA GLY A 603 0.38 -14.20 -20.75
C GLY A 603 1.08 -15.47 -21.23
N LEU A 604 0.54 -16.65 -20.91
CA LEU A 604 1.14 -17.91 -21.33
C LEU A 604 1.07 -18.02 -22.86
N SER A 605 2.23 -17.98 -23.52
CA SER A 605 2.37 -18.17 -24.96
C SER A 605 3.32 -19.32 -25.24
N ALA A 606 3.26 -19.88 -26.45
CA ALA A 606 4.20 -20.93 -26.87
C ALA A 606 5.67 -20.47 -26.76
N GLU A 607 5.96 -19.20 -26.99
CA GLU A 607 7.30 -18.63 -26.82
C GLU A 607 7.69 -18.55 -25.33
N LYS A 608 6.78 -18.09 -24.47
CA LYS A 608 7.02 -18.00 -23.03
C LYS A 608 7.23 -19.39 -22.43
N ILE A 609 6.45 -20.40 -22.84
CA ILE A 609 6.64 -21.79 -22.44
C ILE A 609 8.05 -22.27 -22.81
N ARG A 610 8.52 -22.01 -24.04
CA ARG A 610 9.89 -22.36 -24.46
C ARG A 610 10.94 -21.70 -23.57
N ARG A 611 10.73 -20.45 -23.16
CA ARG A 611 11.64 -19.73 -22.24
C ARG A 611 11.63 -20.36 -20.84
N ILE A 612 10.46 -20.59 -20.25
CA ILE A 612 10.33 -21.27 -18.95
C ILE A 612 11.03 -22.63 -18.99
N TRP A 613 10.78 -23.40 -20.06
CA TRP A 613 11.40 -24.70 -20.22
C TRP A 613 12.92 -24.62 -20.26
N LYS A 614 13.47 -23.72 -21.08
CA LYS A 614 14.92 -23.56 -21.29
C LYS A 614 15.65 -22.99 -20.08
N TYR A 615 15.06 -22.03 -19.38
CA TYR A 615 15.78 -21.24 -18.37
C TYR A 615 15.42 -21.58 -16.93
N GLU A 616 14.31 -22.29 -16.68
CA GLU A 616 13.88 -22.67 -15.33
C GLU A 616 13.86 -24.20 -15.17
N ILE A 617 13.22 -24.91 -16.10
CA ILE A 617 13.03 -26.36 -15.99
C ILE A 617 14.31 -27.13 -16.32
N ILE A 618 14.97 -26.82 -17.43
CA ILE A 618 16.20 -27.52 -17.82
C ILE A 618 17.28 -27.34 -16.75
N PRO A 619 17.60 -26.13 -16.25
CA PRO A 619 18.58 -25.98 -15.17
C PRO A 619 18.22 -26.74 -13.88
N TYR A 620 16.92 -26.79 -13.52
CA TYR A 620 16.46 -27.61 -12.38
C TYR A 620 16.74 -29.11 -12.60
N LEU A 621 16.49 -29.60 -13.81
CA LEU A 621 16.76 -31.00 -14.17
C LEU A 621 18.26 -31.30 -14.30
N GLU A 622 19.08 -30.34 -14.75
CA GLU A 622 20.54 -30.45 -14.74
C GLU A 622 21.09 -30.61 -13.32
N GLU A 623 20.54 -29.88 -12.34
CA GLU A 623 20.91 -30.03 -10.93
C GLU A 623 20.47 -31.39 -10.38
N TYR A 624 19.28 -31.87 -10.75
CA TYR A 624 18.78 -33.17 -10.32
C TYR A 624 19.55 -34.34 -10.94
N PHE A 625 19.82 -34.29 -12.25
CA PHE A 625 20.58 -35.29 -13.00
C PHE A 625 22.06 -34.93 -13.12
N ILE A 626 22.66 -34.35 -12.08
CA ILE A 626 24.07 -33.95 -12.07
C ILE A 626 25.03 -35.11 -12.40
N CYS A 627 24.64 -36.34 -12.10
CA CYS A 627 25.40 -37.55 -12.39
C CYS A 627 25.09 -38.19 -13.77
N GLU A 628 24.05 -37.73 -14.46
CA GLU A 628 23.56 -38.28 -15.73
C GLU A 628 23.13 -37.14 -16.69
N PRO A 629 24.02 -36.20 -17.04
CA PRO A 629 23.65 -34.97 -17.77
C PRO A 629 23.09 -35.24 -19.17
N GLU A 630 23.55 -36.30 -19.83
CA GLU A 630 23.00 -36.79 -21.10
C GLU A 630 21.49 -37.09 -21.06
N ARG A 631 20.93 -37.46 -19.90
CA ARG A 631 19.49 -37.72 -19.76
C ARG A 631 18.66 -36.45 -19.81
N VAL A 632 19.24 -35.28 -19.54
CA VAL A 632 18.51 -34.00 -19.57
C VAL A 632 17.96 -33.72 -20.98
N HIS A 633 18.64 -34.19 -22.04
CA HIS A 633 18.16 -34.08 -23.42
C HIS A 633 16.81 -34.77 -23.65
N GLU A 634 16.50 -35.83 -22.90
CA GLU A 634 15.19 -36.50 -22.96
C GLU A 634 14.05 -35.60 -22.47
N PHE A 635 14.36 -34.54 -21.74
CA PHE A 635 13.40 -33.59 -21.17
C PHE A 635 13.33 -32.29 -21.97
N GLU A 636 14.05 -32.16 -23.09
CA GLU A 636 13.90 -31.01 -23.97
C GLU A 636 12.49 -30.95 -24.55
N LEU A 637 11.92 -29.74 -24.61
CA LEU A 637 10.55 -29.54 -25.05
C LEU A 637 10.31 -30.07 -26.48
N GLU A 638 11.30 -29.94 -27.37
CA GLU A 638 11.21 -30.45 -28.74
C GLU A 638 11.19 -31.98 -28.78
N ALA A 639 11.95 -32.65 -27.93
CA ALA A 639 11.95 -34.12 -27.81
C ALA A 639 10.60 -34.64 -27.30
N LEU A 640 10.04 -33.99 -26.27
CA LEU A 640 8.72 -34.32 -25.72
C LEU A 640 7.58 -34.09 -26.74
N LEU A 641 7.71 -33.06 -27.59
CA LEU A 641 6.73 -32.76 -28.64
C LEU A 641 6.86 -33.64 -29.89
N ALA A 642 8.07 -34.08 -30.24
CA ALA A 642 8.32 -34.96 -31.38
C ALA A 642 7.65 -36.33 -31.18
N GLU A 643 7.80 -36.93 -30.00
CA GLU A 643 7.15 -38.20 -29.66
C GLU A 643 5.62 -38.10 -29.62
N ARG A 644 5.07 -36.93 -29.27
CA ARG A 644 3.63 -36.69 -29.32
C ARG A 644 3.12 -36.78 -30.76
N LYS A 645 3.84 -36.20 -31.73
CA LYS A 645 3.48 -36.34 -33.15
C LYS A 645 3.50 -37.81 -33.58
N GLU A 646 4.52 -38.56 -33.17
CA GLU A 646 4.61 -40.00 -33.49
C GLU A 646 3.45 -40.82 -32.86
N ARG A 647 3.02 -40.51 -31.63
CA ARG A 647 1.87 -41.18 -30.98
C ARG A 647 0.52 -40.86 -31.61
N TYR A 648 0.34 -39.66 -32.17
CA TYR A 648 -0.94 -39.23 -32.76
C TYR A 648 -1.03 -39.43 -34.28
N GLU A 649 0.11 -39.45 -35.01
CA GLU A 649 0.17 -39.79 -36.44
C GLU A 649 0.33 -41.31 -36.69
N GLY A 650 0.57 -42.10 -35.64
CA GLY A 650 0.65 -43.56 -35.68
C GLY A 650 -0.66 -44.32 -35.40
N ILE A 651 -1.81 -43.65 -35.41
CA ILE A 651 -3.17 -44.24 -35.24
C ILE A 651 -3.93 -44.23 -36.56
#